data_AF-A0A1I7X080-F1
#
_entry.id   AF-A0A1I7X080-F1
#
_cell.length_a   1.000
_cell.length_b   1.000
_cell.length_c   1.000
_cell.angle_alpha   90.00
_cell.angle_beta   90.00
_cell.angle_gamma   90.00
#
_symmetry.space_group_name_H-M   'P 1'
#
loop_
_entity.id
_entity.type
_entity.pdbx_description
1 polymer ?
#
loop_
_entity_poly.entity_id
_entity_poly.type
_entity_poly.pdbx_seq_one_letter_code
_entity_poly.pdbx_strand_id
1 'polypeptide(L)'
;MAEEDIAVTMFRKYLRVNTEHPRPDYEVWQGTALYKCYEIALALNIHCYNFIMKRFGKKIFYENKYSLARCSSCILKYSFSAACQTFLFELADELRIERRSVEVKKIRKKIYDRSNQETNLQTAPGKMFVIMTITGFQPSLQSLALYSHTDVVPTFKEHWKYDPYAAHKDEKGDIYGRGAQDMKCVGSQYFEAIRRHFLRGKKQWKRTIHLIWGPGLSIKYIFFFKQLFGILRKMYLSDLNIGFVLDEGLASETSTYLVYYAERCPWWVKITCEGSPGHGSKFIENTAAEKIQSVINSSLAFREEQKNILSADSTKTLGDVTTLNMTMIDGGVQINVLPEKLNAFFDIRIPPTIDFCEVETKIAEWCQKAGPGVKYEFLQKNVCKNMTPTSMSDPWWKAFSNSLRAESVYIVEILVLSIHHAGCEFSTEIFTGATDSRFIRELGYRSIGFSPMINTPSLLHDHNEYLNEKVFLRGVEIYETLIDNLANENLFLFKFRLKWPVNSSCIMIMSAVPAKPFIIMTIPGQLPLPSLVLYSHTDVVPTFKEHWKYDPYAAHKDEKGDIYGRGAQDMKCVGSQYFEAIRRHFLRGKKQWKRTIHLIWGPDEEIGAIDGMEKFCKMQEFHDLNIGFVLDEGLASETDQYKVYYAERNPWWTKIICEGSPGHGSKFIENTAAEKLQSIINSALEFREEQRAILKNNPEKSVGDVITLNVTKIQGGVQINVLPEEFVVELDIRVPPTANFDEVEAMIAGWCQKAGPRVRHEYIVKTEVKNMTPTTMDDAFWAAFDKSLKKEGCNFDKEIFTGATDSRFLRELGYRSIGFSPMINTPSLLHDHNEYLNEKVFLRGVEIYETLIDNLANVEE
;
A
#
# COMPACT_ATOMS: atom_id res chain seq x y z
N MET A 1 7.72 -23.16 37.84
CA MET A 1 6.69 -23.30 36.79
C MET A 1 7.33 -24.08 35.67
N ALA A 2 6.70 -25.15 35.18
CA ALA A 2 7.20 -25.89 34.03
C ALA A 2 7.31 -24.93 32.83
N GLU A 3 8.37 -25.05 32.05
CA GLU A 3 8.56 -24.26 30.83
C GLU A 3 7.47 -24.65 29.81
N GLU A 4 6.82 -23.66 29.20
CA GLU A 4 5.76 -23.89 28.20
C GLU A 4 6.35 -24.60 26.98
N ASP A 5 5.64 -25.59 26.42
CA ASP A 5 6.08 -26.29 25.21
C ASP A 5 6.32 -25.28 24.07
N ILE A 6 7.40 -25.43 23.32
CA ILE A 6 7.78 -24.50 22.26
C ILE A 6 6.71 -24.43 21.17
N ALA A 7 6.02 -25.53 20.86
CA ALA A 7 4.95 -25.56 19.89
C ALA A 7 3.77 -24.69 20.35
N VAL A 8 3.41 -24.80 21.64
CA VAL A 8 2.37 -23.98 22.27
C VAL A 8 2.76 -22.50 22.26
N THR A 9 4.02 -22.20 22.61
CA THR A 9 4.56 -20.84 22.58
C THR A 9 4.45 -20.24 21.17
N MET A 10 4.81 -21.01 20.14
CA MET A 10 4.80 -20.56 18.75
C MET A 10 3.40 -20.43 18.15
N PHE A 11 2.47 -21.30 18.56
CA PHE A 11 1.05 -21.19 18.23
C PHE A 11 0.45 -19.92 18.82
N ARG A 12 0.69 -19.66 20.11
CA ARG A 12 0.24 -18.42 20.77
C ARG A 12 0.79 -17.17 20.10
N LYS A 13 2.06 -17.18 19.68
CA LYS A 13 2.62 -16.06 18.90
C LYS A 13 1.90 -15.86 17.56
N TYR A 14 1.49 -16.94 16.89
CA TYR A 14 0.77 -16.85 15.63
C TYR A 14 -0.65 -16.30 15.81
N LEU A 15 -1.36 -16.70 16.88
CA LEU A 15 -2.67 -16.15 17.21
C LEU A 15 -2.67 -14.64 17.43
N ARG A 16 -1.54 -14.06 17.87
CA ARG A 16 -1.39 -12.60 18.05
C ARG A 16 -1.29 -11.82 16.75
N VAL A 17 -1.06 -12.49 15.62
CA VAL A 17 -1.00 -11.84 14.31
C VAL A 17 -2.43 -11.56 13.87
N ASN A 18 -2.77 -10.28 13.69
CA ASN A 18 -4.12 -9.85 13.37
C ASN A 18 -4.39 -9.93 11.87
N THR A 19 -5.05 -11.00 11.43
CA THR A 19 -5.49 -11.21 10.04
C THR A 19 -7.01 -11.14 9.91
N GLU A 20 -7.64 -10.27 10.71
CA GLU A 20 -9.10 -10.09 10.75
C GLU A 20 -9.65 -9.39 9.51
N HIS A 21 -10.71 -9.93 8.91
CA HIS A 21 -11.45 -9.22 7.88
C HIS A 21 -12.28 -8.05 8.44
N PRO A 22 -12.46 -6.96 7.67
CA PRO A 22 -12.06 -6.77 6.27
C PRO A 22 -10.67 -6.13 6.10
N ARG A 23 -9.82 -6.11 7.15
CA ARG A 23 -8.52 -5.43 7.13
C ARG A 23 -7.40 -6.33 7.68
N PRO A 24 -7.13 -7.48 7.05
CA PRO A 24 -6.12 -8.42 7.53
C PRO A 24 -4.69 -7.84 7.41
N ASP A 25 -3.88 -7.97 8.47
CA ASP A 25 -2.45 -7.62 8.48
C ASP A 25 -1.59 -8.80 7.97
N TYR A 26 -1.70 -9.07 6.67
CA TYR A 26 -0.92 -10.14 6.04
C TYR A 26 0.59 -9.83 5.99
N GLU A 27 1.02 -8.58 6.15
CA GLU A 27 2.43 -8.18 6.16
C GLU A 27 3.15 -8.71 7.42
N VAL A 28 2.57 -8.49 8.60
CA VAL A 28 3.12 -9.02 9.86
C VAL A 28 3.12 -10.55 9.86
N TRP A 29 2.09 -11.16 9.26
CA TRP A 29 2.02 -12.60 9.11
C TRP A 29 3.15 -13.16 8.23
N GLN A 30 3.39 -12.59 7.05
CA GLN A 30 4.46 -13.00 6.15
C GLN A 30 5.83 -13.01 6.84
N GLY A 31 6.15 -11.94 7.59
CA GLY A 31 7.40 -11.87 8.34
C GLY A 31 7.51 -12.99 9.39
N THR A 32 6.40 -13.31 10.06
CA THR A 32 6.35 -14.38 11.07
C THR A 32 6.49 -15.77 10.45
N ALA A 33 5.80 -16.04 9.33
CA ALA A 33 5.85 -17.31 8.62
C ALA A 33 7.25 -17.58 8.04
N LEU A 34 7.88 -16.56 7.43
CA LEU A 34 9.24 -16.66 6.90
C LEU A 34 10.27 -16.97 8.00
N TYR A 35 10.17 -16.30 9.16
CA TYR A 35 11.03 -16.57 10.31
C TYR A 35 10.92 -18.03 10.78
N LYS A 36 9.71 -18.57 10.82
CA LYS A 36 9.49 -19.97 11.20
C LYS A 36 10.08 -20.93 10.17
N CYS A 37 9.82 -20.73 8.89
CA CYS A 37 10.41 -21.57 7.84
C CYS A 37 11.95 -21.55 7.87
N TYR A 38 12.56 -20.44 8.30
CA TYR A 38 14.00 -20.34 8.55
C TYR A 38 14.50 -21.23 9.70
N GLU A 39 13.73 -21.39 10.79
CA GLU A 39 14.10 -22.31 11.88
C GLU A 39 14.19 -23.77 11.41
N ILE A 40 13.32 -24.19 10.50
CA ILE A 40 13.38 -25.52 9.88
C ILE A 40 14.63 -25.63 8.98
N ALA A 41 14.93 -24.62 8.17
CA ALA A 41 16.13 -24.61 7.33
C ALA A 41 17.43 -24.74 8.16
N LEU A 42 17.47 -24.13 9.35
CA LEU A 42 18.53 -24.28 10.34
C LEU A 42 18.62 -25.72 10.87
N ALA A 43 17.49 -26.33 11.24
CA ALA A 43 17.43 -27.72 11.73
C ALA A 43 17.91 -28.75 10.67
N LEU A 44 17.76 -28.43 9.38
CA LEU A 44 18.21 -29.26 8.25
C LEU A 44 19.73 -29.25 8.03
N ASN A 45 20.51 -28.51 8.82
CA ASN A 45 21.97 -28.42 8.72
C ASN A 45 22.46 -28.03 7.31
N ILE A 46 21.63 -27.26 6.60
CA ILE A 46 21.97 -26.62 5.32
C ILE A 46 23.10 -25.64 5.64
N HIS A 47 24.19 -25.69 4.87
CA HIS A 47 25.49 -25.06 5.12
C HIS A 47 25.48 -23.50 5.07
N CYS A 48 24.48 -22.84 5.64
CA CYS A 48 24.37 -21.38 5.71
C CYS A 48 24.96 -20.79 7.01
N TYR A 49 25.50 -21.63 7.90
CA TYR A 49 25.95 -21.22 9.23
C TYR A 49 27.27 -20.41 9.22
N ASN A 50 28.26 -20.75 8.39
CA ASN A 50 29.60 -20.15 8.50
C ASN A 50 29.80 -18.81 7.76
N PHE A 51 28.91 -18.44 6.84
CA PHE A 51 29.02 -17.17 6.10
C PHE A 51 28.33 -16.00 6.82
N ILE A 52 27.22 -16.27 7.51
CA ILE A 52 26.37 -15.23 8.14
C ILE A 52 26.81 -14.94 9.58
N MET A 53 27.17 -15.96 10.36
CA MET A 53 27.55 -15.76 11.78
C MET A 53 28.87 -15.01 11.96
N LYS A 54 29.81 -15.13 11.01
CA LYS A 54 31.09 -14.41 11.09
C LYS A 54 30.94 -12.89 10.90
N ARG A 55 29.76 -12.40 10.46
CA ARG A 55 29.51 -10.98 10.21
C ARG A 55 28.43 -10.35 11.09
N PHE A 56 27.54 -11.14 11.69
CA PHE A 56 26.39 -10.60 12.42
C PHE A 56 26.22 -11.11 13.87
N GLY A 57 27.06 -12.01 14.36
CA GLY A 57 26.93 -12.60 15.70
C GLY A 57 27.65 -11.83 16.81
N LYS A 58 27.14 -10.67 17.24
CA LYS A 58 27.11 -10.20 18.66
C LYS A 58 26.61 -8.75 18.77
N LYS A 59 25.35 -8.63 19.26
CA LYS A 59 24.67 -7.50 19.93
C LYS A 59 23.32 -7.15 19.29
N ILE A 60 22.33 -8.02 19.51
CA ILE A 60 20.94 -7.58 19.62
C ILE A 60 20.33 -8.43 20.72
N PHE A 61 20.31 -7.87 21.94
CA PHE A 61 19.30 -8.01 22.99
C PHE A 61 19.92 -7.42 24.26
N TYR A 62 19.17 -6.51 24.88
CA TYR A 62 19.46 -5.67 26.05
C TYR A 62 20.10 -4.30 25.81
N GLU A 63 19.27 -3.30 26.16
CA GLU A 63 19.56 -1.93 26.60
C GLU A 63 20.14 -0.94 25.58
N ASN A 64 19.34 0.09 25.28
CA ASN A 64 19.83 1.47 25.24
C ASN A 64 18.68 2.45 25.47
N LYS A 65 18.53 2.85 26.73
CA LYS A 65 18.04 4.19 27.09
C LYS A 65 19.16 5.17 26.75
N TYR A 66 18.90 6.16 25.89
CA TYR A 66 19.71 7.39 25.89
C TYR A 66 18.81 8.61 25.95
N SER A 67 19.00 9.34 27.05
CA SER A 67 18.41 10.64 27.32
C SER A 67 19.02 11.72 26.41
N LEU A 68 18.18 12.50 25.76
CA LEU A 68 18.55 13.78 25.17
C LEU A 68 18.72 14.82 26.29
N ALA A 69 19.96 15.12 26.65
CA ALA A 69 20.30 16.31 27.44
C ALA A 69 21.63 16.91 26.98
N ARG A 70 21.62 18.24 26.81
CA ARG A 70 22.71 19.19 26.50
C ARG A 70 22.90 19.52 25.02
N CYS A 71 22.46 20.70 24.62
CA CYS A 71 23.31 21.90 24.72
C CYS A 71 22.48 23.15 24.43
N SER A 72 22.28 23.97 25.46
CA SER A 72 21.73 25.32 25.35
C SER A 72 22.88 26.34 25.39
N SER A 73 22.69 27.41 24.61
CA SER A 73 23.41 28.70 24.60
C SER A 73 24.72 28.82 23.78
N CYS A 74 24.72 29.85 22.93
CA CYS A 74 25.81 30.38 22.08
C CYS A 74 26.17 29.50 20.87
N ILE A 75 25.70 29.76 19.64
CA ILE A 75 26.08 30.90 18.77
C ILE A 75 24.96 31.13 17.74
N LEU A 76 24.18 32.19 17.96
CA LEU A 76 23.31 32.82 16.98
C LEU A 76 24.17 33.80 16.16
N LYS A 77 24.52 33.44 14.92
CA LYS A 77 24.61 34.36 13.76
C LYS A 77 25.08 33.74 12.42
N TYR A 78 25.51 32.48 12.34
CA TYR A 78 25.95 31.88 11.04
C TYR A 78 25.77 30.34 10.91
N SER A 79 24.85 29.69 11.63
CA SER A 79 25.02 28.27 11.98
C SER A 79 23.90 27.28 11.59
N PHE A 80 22.87 27.65 10.81
CA PHE A 80 21.90 26.64 10.37
C PHE A 80 22.46 25.71 9.25
N SER A 81 23.22 26.25 8.28
CA SER A 81 23.86 25.40 7.25
C SER A 81 25.01 24.56 7.80
N ALA A 82 25.76 25.07 8.77
CA ALA A 82 26.91 24.37 9.35
C ALA A 82 26.51 23.13 10.18
N ALA A 83 25.39 23.19 10.92
CA ALA A 83 24.87 22.04 11.66
C ALA A 83 24.36 20.94 10.73
N CYS A 84 23.58 21.28 9.71
CA CYS A 84 23.14 20.33 8.68
C CYS A 84 24.33 19.73 7.91
N GLN A 85 25.34 20.54 7.59
CA GLN A 85 26.56 20.06 6.95
C GLN A 85 27.34 19.09 7.83
N THR A 86 27.48 19.40 9.12
CA THR A 86 28.19 18.52 10.08
C THR A 86 27.48 17.18 10.18
N PHE A 87 26.15 17.19 10.30
CA PHE A 87 25.33 15.97 10.28
C PHE A 87 25.51 15.15 8.99
N LEU A 88 25.41 15.79 7.82
CA LEU A 88 25.62 15.13 6.53
C LEU A 88 27.05 14.55 6.41
N PHE A 89 28.05 15.23 6.96
CA PHE A 89 29.43 14.78 6.96
C PHE A 89 29.67 13.58 7.88
N GLU A 90 29.11 13.60 9.09
CA GLU A 90 29.13 12.46 10.02
C GLU A 90 28.48 11.21 9.40
N LEU A 91 27.36 11.42 8.71
CA LEU A 91 26.64 10.37 7.99
C LEU A 91 27.44 9.80 6.79
N ALA A 92 28.09 10.66 6.01
CA ALA A 92 28.96 10.23 4.93
C ALA A 92 30.17 9.44 5.44
N ASP A 93 30.72 9.83 6.60
CA ASP A 93 31.83 9.14 7.25
C ASP A 93 31.38 7.77 7.80
N GLU A 94 30.17 7.66 8.38
CA GLU A 94 29.57 6.38 8.79
C GLU A 94 29.50 5.38 7.64
N LEU A 95 29.14 5.87 6.45
CA LEU A 95 28.95 5.05 5.24
C LEU A 95 30.19 4.96 4.34
N ARG A 96 31.29 5.64 4.70
CA ARG A 96 32.53 5.73 3.93
C ARG A 96 32.32 6.22 2.49
N ILE A 97 31.45 7.20 2.30
CA ILE A 97 31.14 7.80 0.99
C ILE A 97 32.05 9.01 0.75
N GLU A 98 32.53 9.19 -0.49
CA GLU A 98 33.33 10.37 -0.85
C GLU A 98 32.47 11.64 -0.76
N ARG A 99 32.97 12.66 -0.05
CA ARG A 99 32.27 13.93 0.16
C ARG A 99 33.10 15.12 -0.28
N ARG A 100 32.46 16.07 -0.97
CA ARG A 100 33.03 17.38 -1.29
C ARG A 100 32.05 18.49 -0.91
N SER A 101 32.53 19.52 -0.20
CA SER A 101 31.81 20.78 -0.02
C SER A 101 32.32 21.80 -1.01
N VAL A 102 31.40 22.47 -1.69
CA VAL A 102 31.73 23.55 -2.62
C VAL A 102 31.16 24.85 -2.05
N GLU A 103 32.05 25.73 -1.59
CA GLU A 103 31.69 27.07 -1.16
C GLU A 103 31.52 27.99 -2.37
N VAL A 104 30.41 28.72 -2.41
CA VAL A 104 30.19 29.75 -3.43
C VAL A 104 31.12 30.94 -3.13
N LYS A 105 32.38 30.89 -3.60
CA LYS A 105 33.34 31.97 -3.38
C LYS A 105 32.91 33.26 -4.10
N LYS A 106 33.21 34.39 -3.44
CA LYS A 106 32.98 35.78 -3.90
C LYS A 106 33.40 35.99 -5.36
N ILE A 107 32.43 36.07 -6.27
CA ILE A 107 32.69 36.45 -7.66
C ILE A 107 32.53 37.97 -7.76
N ARG A 108 33.62 38.72 -7.57
CA ARG A 108 33.68 40.13 -7.94
C ARG A 108 33.93 40.22 -9.44
N LYS A 109 32.86 40.21 -10.24
CA LYS A 109 32.95 40.69 -11.63
C LYS A 109 32.28 42.06 -11.69
N LYS A 110 33.05 43.11 -12.02
CA LYS A 110 32.51 44.44 -12.33
C LYS A 110 31.62 44.30 -13.56
N ILE A 111 30.33 44.54 -13.39
CA ILE A 111 29.37 44.54 -14.49
C ILE A 111 28.72 45.92 -14.48
N TYR A 112 29.02 46.69 -15.53
CA TYR A 112 28.37 47.96 -15.79
C TYR A 112 27.05 47.67 -16.52
N ASP A 113 25.94 48.13 -15.97
CA ASP A 113 24.68 48.27 -16.71
C ASP A 113 24.82 49.40 -17.76
N ARG A 114 23.97 49.39 -18.81
CA ARG A 114 23.87 50.40 -19.87
C ARG A 114 23.66 51.84 -19.37
N SER A 115 23.42 52.04 -18.07
CA SER A 115 23.29 53.33 -17.39
C SER A 115 24.56 53.83 -16.66
N ASN A 116 25.68 53.10 -16.70
CA ASN A 116 26.95 53.46 -16.04
C ASN A 116 26.88 53.72 -14.51
N GLN A 117 25.82 53.30 -13.81
CA GLN A 117 25.77 53.31 -12.35
C GLN A 117 26.37 52.03 -11.74
N GLU A 118 27.29 52.22 -10.78
CA GLU A 118 27.98 51.15 -10.07
C GLU A 118 27.02 50.49 -9.05
N THR A 119 26.54 49.28 -9.34
CA THR A 119 25.74 48.49 -8.38
C THR A 119 26.67 47.53 -7.63
N ASN A 120 26.84 47.77 -6.32
CA ASN A 120 27.58 46.87 -5.42
C ASN A 120 26.82 45.53 -5.26
N LEU A 121 27.16 44.53 -6.08
CA LEU A 121 26.68 43.15 -5.95
C LEU A 121 27.35 42.45 -4.74
N GLN A 122 26.62 42.29 -3.65
CA GLN A 122 27.01 41.48 -2.50
C GLN A 122 26.59 40.01 -2.73
N THR A 123 27.51 39.14 -3.15
CA THR A 123 27.29 37.68 -3.17
C THR A 123 27.09 37.17 -1.74
N ALA A 124 26.06 36.35 -1.49
CA ALA A 124 25.77 35.75 -0.18
C ALA A 124 26.95 34.88 0.32
N PRO A 125 27.77 35.35 1.29
CA PRO A 125 28.86 34.56 1.86
C PRO A 125 28.26 33.44 2.73
N GLY A 126 28.77 32.21 2.62
CA GLY A 126 28.41 31.08 3.51
C GLY A 126 27.32 30.12 3.00
N LYS A 127 26.85 30.25 1.75
CA LYS A 127 25.98 29.24 1.10
C LYS A 127 26.86 28.20 0.39
N MET A 128 26.67 26.91 0.72
CA MET A 128 27.50 25.80 0.20
C MET A 128 26.64 24.68 -0.36
N PHE A 129 27.15 24.04 -1.42
CA PHE A 129 26.64 22.76 -1.89
C PHE A 129 27.42 21.63 -1.21
N VAL A 130 26.71 20.60 -0.75
CA VAL A 130 27.30 19.35 -0.30
C VAL A 130 27.01 18.30 -1.37
N ILE A 131 28.06 17.70 -1.93
CA ILE A 131 27.95 16.63 -2.91
C ILE A 131 28.61 15.39 -2.33
N MET A 132 27.83 14.33 -2.18
CA MET A 132 28.33 13.00 -1.86
C MET A 132 28.32 12.16 -3.15
N THR A 133 29.41 11.46 -3.41
CA THR A 133 29.55 10.66 -4.62
C THR A 133 29.79 9.20 -4.25
N ILE A 134 28.92 8.35 -4.76
CA ILE A 134 29.09 6.89 -4.73
C ILE A 134 29.50 6.47 -6.14
N THR A 135 30.78 6.21 -6.32
CA THR A 135 31.34 5.79 -7.61
C THR A 135 30.75 4.45 -8.03
N GLY A 136 30.13 4.42 -9.22
CA GLY A 136 29.65 3.17 -9.80
C GLY A 136 30.79 2.32 -10.35
N PHE A 137 30.54 1.04 -10.62
CA PHE A 137 31.54 0.17 -11.25
C PHE A 137 31.71 0.44 -12.76
N GLN A 138 30.86 1.27 -13.38
CA GLN A 138 31.02 1.84 -14.72
C GLN A 138 30.88 3.37 -14.71
N PRO A 139 31.90 4.12 -14.21
CA PRO A 139 31.80 5.56 -14.01
C PRO A 139 31.76 6.39 -15.31
N SER A 140 32.02 5.79 -16.47
CA SER A 140 31.87 6.44 -17.78
C SER A 140 30.40 6.61 -18.20
N LEU A 141 29.49 5.86 -17.60
CA LEU A 141 28.06 6.01 -17.83
C LEU A 141 27.53 7.29 -17.18
N GLN A 142 26.51 7.89 -17.80
CA GLN A 142 25.86 9.06 -17.24
C GLN A 142 25.32 8.78 -15.82
N SER A 143 25.61 9.66 -14.86
CA SER A 143 25.30 9.47 -13.45
C SER A 143 23.82 9.74 -13.13
N LEU A 144 23.36 9.17 -12.02
CA LEU A 144 22.11 9.54 -11.35
C LEU A 144 22.41 10.61 -10.29
N ALA A 145 21.67 11.71 -10.27
CA ALA A 145 21.74 12.70 -9.20
C ALA A 145 20.44 12.71 -8.39
N LEU A 146 20.56 12.62 -7.06
CA LEU A 146 19.48 12.78 -6.09
C LEU A 146 19.62 14.17 -5.48
N TYR A 147 18.70 15.08 -5.78
CA TYR A 147 18.81 16.48 -5.38
C TYR A 147 17.87 16.81 -4.22
N SER A 148 18.35 17.64 -3.29
CA SER A 148 17.61 18.14 -2.13
C SER A 148 18.19 19.50 -1.70
N HIS A 149 17.44 20.33 -0.98
CA HIS A 149 17.89 21.59 -0.40
C HIS A 149 17.74 21.59 1.12
N THR A 150 18.55 22.41 1.76
CA THR A 150 18.77 22.35 3.23
C THR A 150 18.08 23.45 4.02
N ASP A 151 17.61 24.51 3.36
CA ASP A 151 16.83 25.58 3.95
C ASP A 151 15.35 25.24 4.01
N VAL A 152 14.61 26.08 4.74
CA VAL A 152 13.16 26.05 4.86
C VAL A 152 12.65 27.48 4.93
N VAL A 153 11.38 27.69 4.59
CA VAL A 153 10.73 29.00 4.73
C VAL A 153 10.65 29.47 6.20
N PRO A 154 10.55 30.78 6.46
CA PRO A 154 10.36 31.30 7.81
C PRO A 154 9.16 30.67 8.54
N THR A 155 9.27 30.53 9.86
CA THR A 155 8.19 30.01 10.72
C THR A 155 7.74 31.07 11.71
N PHE A 156 6.43 31.17 11.92
CA PHE A 156 5.81 31.98 12.96
C PHE A 156 5.44 31.05 14.10
N LYS A 157 6.31 30.93 15.11
CA LYS A 157 6.22 29.91 16.17
C LYS A 157 4.87 29.92 16.90
N GLU A 158 4.24 31.08 17.02
CA GLU A 158 2.93 31.32 17.61
C GLU A 158 1.78 30.54 16.94
N HIS A 159 1.95 30.13 15.69
CA HIS A 159 0.95 29.38 14.92
C HIS A 159 1.23 27.86 14.89
N TRP A 160 2.29 27.41 15.56
CA TRP A 160 2.66 26.00 15.61
C TRP A 160 2.24 25.34 16.93
N LYS A 161 1.66 24.14 16.82
CA LYS A 161 1.28 23.26 17.93
C LYS A 161 2.49 22.71 18.67
N TYR A 162 3.57 22.43 17.95
CA TYR A 162 4.86 21.95 18.47
C TYR A 162 5.99 22.82 17.91
N ASP A 163 7.15 22.88 18.56
CA ASP A 163 8.26 23.68 18.01
C ASP A 163 8.61 23.19 16.59
N PRO A 164 8.55 24.06 15.56
CA PRO A 164 8.76 23.68 14.16
C PRO A 164 10.11 23.03 13.86
N TYR A 165 11.07 23.13 14.77
CA TYR A 165 12.42 22.55 14.61
C TYR A 165 12.69 21.37 15.55
N ALA A 166 11.71 20.93 16.34
CA ALA A 166 11.87 19.82 17.29
C ALA A 166 11.65 18.43 16.69
N ALA A 167 11.06 18.34 15.48
CA ALA A 167 10.64 17.08 14.85
C ALA A 167 9.77 16.23 15.81
N HIS A 168 8.77 16.86 16.43
CA HIS A 168 7.92 16.20 17.42
C HIS A 168 7.07 15.12 16.76
N LYS A 169 7.16 13.88 17.24
CA LYS A 169 6.29 12.79 16.82
C LYS A 169 5.17 12.58 17.82
N ASP A 170 3.92 12.64 17.37
CA ASP A 170 2.77 12.37 18.21
C ASP A 170 2.41 10.87 18.31
N GLU A 171 1.37 10.55 19.08
CA GLU A 171 0.92 9.17 19.32
C GLU A 171 0.35 8.48 18.07
N LYS A 172 -0.03 9.24 17.04
CA LYS A 172 -0.51 8.71 15.74
C LYS A 172 0.64 8.44 14.77
N GLY A 173 1.87 8.78 15.16
CA GLY A 173 3.05 8.67 14.33
C GLY A 173 3.26 9.87 13.40
N ASP A 174 2.52 10.97 13.59
CA ASP A 174 2.69 12.17 12.79
C ASP A 174 3.91 12.96 13.28
N ILE A 175 4.89 13.15 12.39
CA ILE A 175 6.14 13.86 12.68
C ILE A 175 5.98 15.32 12.25
N TYR A 176 5.76 16.20 13.22
CA TYR A 176 5.60 17.63 13.00
C TYR A 176 6.97 18.31 12.93
N GLY A 177 7.18 19.06 11.86
CA GLY A 177 8.40 19.81 11.67
C GLY A 177 8.40 20.57 10.36
N ARG A 178 9.02 21.75 10.35
CA ARG A 178 9.20 22.50 9.12
C ARG A 178 10.17 21.75 8.21
N GLY A 179 9.68 21.33 7.04
CA GLY A 179 10.38 20.46 6.11
C GLY A 179 10.06 18.97 6.23
N ALA A 180 9.01 18.60 6.97
CA ALA A 180 8.46 17.24 7.03
C ALA A 180 7.82 16.77 5.71
N GLN A 181 7.36 17.68 4.85
CA GLN A 181 6.86 17.43 3.50
C GLN A 181 7.68 18.14 2.40
N ASP A 182 8.77 18.80 2.78
CA ASP A 182 9.68 19.53 1.89
C ASP A 182 10.95 18.69 1.59
N MET A 183 11.90 19.27 0.84
CA MET A 183 13.14 18.62 0.42
C MET A 183 13.97 17.99 1.55
N LYS A 184 13.85 18.43 2.80
CA LYS A 184 14.54 17.80 3.94
C LYS A 184 14.06 16.37 4.18
N CYS A 185 12.75 16.14 4.08
CA CYS A 185 12.18 14.81 4.17
C CYS A 185 12.68 13.93 3.02
N VAL A 186 12.53 14.39 1.79
CA VAL A 186 12.95 13.65 0.58
C VAL A 186 14.44 13.33 0.60
N GLY A 187 15.29 14.29 0.97
CA GLY A 187 16.72 14.09 1.15
C GLY A 187 17.05 13.05 2.23
N SER A 188 16.28 13.03 3.32
CA SER A 188 16.42 12.02 4.38
C SER A 188 16.00 10.63 3.90
N GLN A 189 14.97 10.53 3.05
CA GLN A 189 14.54 9.26 2.48
C GLN A 189 15.54 8.70 1.47
N TYR A 190 16.14 9.55 0.61
CA TYR A 190 17.25 9.14 -0.26
C TYR A 190 18.42 8.57 0.53
N PHE A 191 18.78 9.27 1.60
CA PHE A 191 19.89 8.86 2.46
C PHE A 191 19.60 7.51 3.13
N GLU A 192 18.43 7.37 3.76
CA GLU A 192 18.04 6.11 4.42
C GLU A 192 17.94 4.96 3.41
N ALA A 193 17.43 5.19 2.19
CA ALA A 193 17.37 4.18 1.14
C ALA A 193 18.78 3.66 0.76
N ILE A 194 19.75 4.57 0.59
CA ILE A 194 21.14 4.20 0.32
C ILE A 194 21.79 3.51 1.53
N ARG A 195 21.51 4.01 2.75
CA ARG A 195 22.00 3.41 3.99
C ARG A 195 21.53 1.97 4.14
N ARG A 196 20.25 1.69 3.87
CA ARG A 196 19.67 0.35 3.87
C ARG A 196 20.40 -0.55 2.88
N HIS A 197 20.60 -0.11 1.63
CA HIS A 197 21.40 -0.86 0.64
C HIS A 197 22.79 -1.22 1.16
N PHE A 198 23.47 -0.29 1.83
CA PHE A 198 24.80 -0.53 2.40
C PHE A 198 24.79 -1.53 3.55
N LEU A 199 23.80 -1.44 4.46
CA LEU A 199 23.60 -2.42 5.53
C LEU A 199 23.33 -3.84 4.99
N ARG A 200 22.65 -3.91 3.84
CA ARG A 200 22.34 -5.13 3.10
C ARG A 200 23.53 -5.66 2.29
N GLY A 201 24.68 -4.98 2.33
CA GLY A 201 25.93 -5.42 1.71
C GLY A 201 26.16 -4.90 0.30
N LYS A 202 25.23 -4.15 -0.29
CA LYS A 202 25.43 -3.46 -1.57
C LYS A 202 26.44 -2.33 -1.37
N LYS A 203 27.46 -2.26 -2.21
CA LYS A 203 28.54 -1.26 -2.07
C LYS A 203 28.60 -0.25 -3.21
N GLN A 204 28.14 -0.64 -4.39
CA GLN A 204 28.21 0.15 -5.62
C GLN A 204 27.04 -0.21 -6.54
N TRP A 205 26.71 0.70 -7.45
CA TRP A 205 25.78 0.51 -8.57
C TRP A 205 26.53 0.56 -9.90
N LYS A 206 25.87 0.25 -11.00
CA LYS A 206 26.48 0.34 -12.35
C LYS A 206 26.90 1.79 -12.65
N ARG A 207 25.98 2.74 -12.47
CA ARG A 207 26.20 4.18 -12.65
C ARG A 207 26.68 4.81 -11.35
N THR A 208 27.42 5.90 -11.49
CA THR A 208 27.74 6.77 -10.36
C THR A 208 26.46 7.44 -9.84
N ILE A 209 26.32 7.52 -8.52
CA ILE A 209 25.22 8.22 -7.86
C ILE A 209 25.78 9.43 -7.12
N HIS A 210 25.17 10.60 -7.32
CA HIS A 210 25.48 11.82 -6.58
C HIS A 210 24.30 12.19 -5.70
N LEU A 211 24.51 12.32 -4.39
CA LEU A 211 23.55 13.01 -3.52
C LEU A 211 23.99 14.46 -3.39
N ILE A 212 23.11 15.38 -3.77
CA ILE A 212 23.41 16.81 -3.88
C ILE A 212 22.47 17.57 -2.96
N TRP A 213 23.06 18.25 -1.97
CA TRP A 213 22.34 19.18 -1.09
C TRP A 213 22.70 20.62 -1.42
N GLY A 214 21.71 21.37 -1.93
CA GLY A 214 21.82 22.79 -2.22
C GLY A 214 21.42 23.69 -1.04
N PRO A 215 21.92 24.93 -0.99
CA PRO A 215 21.35 25.97 -0.17
C PRO A 215 20.17 26.58 -0.95
N GLY A 216 18.93 26.42 -0.49
CA GLY A 216 17.79 26.84 -1.30
C GLY A 216 17.61 28.35 -1.39
N LEU A 217 16.63 28.66 -2.23
CA LEU A 217 16.49 29.93 -2.91
C LEU A 217 15.59 30.88 -2.12
N SER A 218 16.15 31.54 -1.11
CA SER A 218 15.47 32.69 -0.52
C SER A 218 15.26 33.79 -1.57
N ILE A 219 14.02 34.28 -1.68
CA ILE A 219 13.47 35.28 -2.63
C ILE A 219 14.39 36.49 -2.89
N LYS A 220 15.24 36.90 -1.94
CA LYS A 220 16.16 38.05 -2.08
C LYS A 220 17.30 37.86 -3.09
N TYR A 221 17.54 36.66 -3.64
CA TYR A 221 18.72 36.38 -4.48
C TYR A 221 18.40 35.87 -5.89
N ILE A 222 17.17 36.03 -6.37
CA ILE A 222 16.76 35.51 -7.70
C ILE A 222 17.51 36.23 -8.85
N PHE A 223 17.85 37.52 -8.68
CA PHE A 223 18.66 38.26 -9.65
C PHE A 223 20.11 37.75 -9.78
N PHE A 224 20.63 37.07 -8.75
CA PHE A 224 22.00 36.51 -8.75
C PHE A 224 22.12 35.23 -9.59
N PHE A 225 21.02 34.55 -9.89
CA PHE A 225 21.07 33.18 -10.38
C PHE A 225 21.47 33.05 -11.85
N LYS A 226 21.06 33.97 -12.74
CA LYS A 226 21.49 33.92 -14.16
C LYS A 226 23.02 33.96 -14.32
N GLN A 227 23.74 34.62 -13.40
CA GLN A 227 25.21 34.68 -13.39
C GLN A 227 25.85 33.56 -12.56
N LEU A 228 25.24 33.14 -11.46
CA LEU A 228 25.73 32.03 -10.64
C LEU A 228 25.59 30.67 -11.36
N PHE A 229 24.51 30.47 -12.13
CA PHE A 229 24.25 29.22 -12.86
C PHE A 229 25.10 29.06 -14.12
N GLY A 230 25.44 30.14 -14.81
CA GLY A 230 26.46 30.12 -15.87
C GLY A 230 27.84 29.66 -15.36
N ILE A 231 28.08 29.79 -14.05
CA ILE A 231 29.33 29.42 -13.38
C ILE A 231 29.23 28.01 -12.78
N LEU A 232 28.09 27.61 -12.20
CA LEU A 232 27.81 26.22 -11.79
C LEU A 232 27.83 25.24 -12.97
N ARG A 233 27.29 25.64 -14.14
CA ARG A 233 27.35 24.88 -15.41
C ARG A 233 28.78 24.62 -15.88
N LYS A 234 29.69 25.58 -15.68
CA LYS A 234 31.04 25.57 -16.27
C LYS A 234 32.12 25.02 -15.33
N MET A 235 31.84 24.91 -14.03
CA MET A 235 32.85 24.54 -13.03
C MET A 235 32.53 23.28 -12.22
N TYR A 236 31.28 22.77 -12.14
CA TYR A 236 30.95 21.74 -11.12
C TYR A 236 29.97 20.65 -11.52
N LEU A 237 28.96 20.91 -12.36
CA LEU A 237 27.99 19.89 -12.83
C LEU A 237 28.45 19.19 -14.11
N SER A 238 29.25 19.85 -14.96
CA SER A 238 29.84 19.27 -16.17
C SER A 238 30.68 18.02 -15.86
N ASP A 239 31.38 18.04 -14.73
CA ASP A 239 32.33 16.99 -14.34
C ASP A 239 31.64 15.80 -13.67
N LEU A 240 30.35 15.92 -13.35
CA LEU A 240 29.55 14.86 -12.73
C LEU A 240 28.95 13.89 -13.74
N ASN A 241 29.03 14.18 -15.05
CA ASN A 241 28.47 13.34 -16.11
C ASN A 241 26.98 13.02 -15.91
N ILE A 242 26.17 13.96 -15.42
CA ILE A 242 24.75 13.71 -15.07
C ILE A 242 23.92 13.32 -16.29
N GLY A 243 23.16 12.23 -16.16
CA GLY A 243 22.15 11.80 -17.15
C GLY A 243 20.72 12.09 -16.72
N PHE A 244 20.45 11.97 -15.41
CA PHE A 244 19.13 12.13 -14.84
C PHE A 244 19.20 12.65 -13.40
N VAL A 245 18.29 13.57 -13.08
CA VAL A 245 18.13 14.13 -11.74
C VAL A 245 16.75 13.76 -11.20
N LEU A 246 16.73 13.23 -9.98
CA LEU A 246 15.52 13.04 -9.20
C LEU A 246 15.44 14.15 -8.15
N ASP A 247 14.38 14.94 -8.26
CA ASP A 247 14.06 16.13 -7.47
C ASP A 247 12.80 15.86 -6.63
N GLU A 248 12.40 16.78 -5.77
CA GLU A 248 11.20 16.65 -4.95
C GLU A 248 9.90 16.86 -5.74
N GLY A 249 8.83 16.20 -5.29
CA GLY A 249 7.46 16.45 -5.69
C GLY A 249 6.63 16.99 -4.53
N LEU A 250 5.30 16.94 -4.68
CA LEU A 250 4.34 17.30 -3.65
C LEU A 250 3.71 16.04 -3.03
N ALA A 251 3.21 16.19 -1.82
CA ALA A 251 2.28 15.22 -1.25
C ALA A 251 0.97 15.19 -2.06
N SER A 252 0.39 14.00 -2.16
CA SER A 252 -0.89 13.74 -2.79
C SER A 252 -1.93 13.37 -1.75
N GLU A 253 -3.09 14.02 -1.84
CA GLU A 253 -4.26 13.70 -0.99
C GLU A 253 -4.94 12.40 -1.38
N THR A 254 -4.65 11.88 -2.58
CA THR A 254 -5.22 10.63 -3.11
C THR A 254 -4.22 9.48 -2.98
N SER A 255 -4.65 8.27 -3.38
CA SER A 255 -3.80 7.09 -3.51
C SER A 255 -2.86 7.12 -4.73
N THR A 256 -2.94 8.17 -5.56
CA THR A 256 -2.15 8.31 -6.79
C THR A 256 -0.94 9.19 -6.53
N TYR A 257 0.26 8.73 -6.88
CA TYR A 257 1.47 9.54 -6.79
C TYR A 257 1.55 10.59 -7.91
N LEU A 258 2.09 11.77 -7.60
CA LEU A 258 2.26 12.85 -8.56
C LEU A 258 3.70 12.91 -9.07
N VAL A 259 3.89 12.86 -10.38
CA VAL A 259 5.20 12.89 -11.04
C VAL A 259 5.33 14.14 -11.89
N TYR A 260 6.31 14.98 -11.59
CA TYR A 260 6.47 16.29 -12.21
C TYR A 260 7.60 16.31 -13.23
N TYR A 261 7.23 16.35 -14.50
CA TYR A 261 8.18 16.33 -15.63
C TYR A 261 8.52 17.73 -16.16
N ALA A 262 7.76 18.72 -15.70
CA ALA A 262 7.95 20.14 -16.00
C ALA A 262 7.38 20.98 -14.85
N GLU A 263 7.56 22.30 -14.90
CA GLU A 263 7.02 23.24 -13.92
C GLU A 263 6.60 24.54 -14.57
N ARG A 264 5.70 25.27 -13.91
CA ARG A 264 5.27 26.58 -14.39
C ARG A 264 6.37 27.63 -14.23
N CYS A 265 6.39 28.54 -15.18
CA CYS A 265 7.26 29.70 -15.19
C CYS A 265 6.64 30.85 -14.39
N PRO A 266 7.24 31.26 -13.25
CA PRO A 266 6.76 32.40 -12.47
C PRO A 266 7.16 33.74 -13.09
N TRP A 267 6.17 34.58 -13.33
CA TRP A 267 6.28 35.97 -13.74
C TRP A 267 5.71 36.87 -12.65
N TRP A 268 6.57 37.71 -12.08
CA TRP A 268 6.13 38.75 -11.15
C TRP A 268 6.12 40.07 -11.90
N VAL A 269 4.94 40.62 -12.09
CA VAL A 269 4.71 41.80 -12.92
C VAL A 269 4.23 42.92 -12.04
N LYS A 270 4.87 44.07 -12.14
CA LYS A 270 4.38 45.31 -11.54
C LYS A 270 3.81 46.18 -12.65
N ILE A 271 2.55 46.57 -12.51
CA ILE A 271 1.88 47.51 -13.40
C ILE A 271 1.72 48.83 -12.64
N THR A 272 2.31 49.89 -13.19
CA THR A 272 2.24 51.26 -12.69
C THR A 272 1.20 52.03 -13.50
N CYS A 273 0.22 52.63 -12.83
CA CYS A 273 -0.80 53.48 -13.43
C CYS A 273 -0.61 54.93 -12.95
N GLU A 274 -0.28 55.84 -13.86
CA GLU A 274 -0.17 57.28 -13.58
C GLU A 274 -1.43 58.02 -14.07
N GLY A 275 -1.97 58.93 -13.28
CA GLY A 275 -3.17 59.69 -13.62
C GLY A 275 -3.27 61.02 -12.91
N SER A 276 -4.30 61.80 -13.24
CA SER A 276 -4.49 63.15 -12.73
C SER A 276 -4.76 63.16 -11.21
N PRO A 277 -3.92 63.77 -10.36
CA PRO A 277 -4.22 63.93 -8.94
C PRO A 277 -5.23 65.06 -8.71
N GLY A 278 -5.89 65.07 -7.55
CA GLY A 278 -6.86 66.11 -7.22
C GLY A 278 -7.53 65.91 -5.87
N HIS A 279 -8.36 66.88 -5.45
CA HIS A 279 -9.14 66.75 -4.22
C HIS A 279 -10.31 65.78 -4.42
N GLY A 280 -10.58 64.89 -3.45
CA GLY A 280 -11.63 63.85 -3.50
C GLY A 280 -13.06 64.35 -3.69
N SER A 281 -13.29 65.66 -3.60
CA SER A 281 -14.60 66.30 -3.83
C SER A 281 -14.84 66.76 -5.27
N LYS A 282 -13.91 66.49 -6.19
CA LYS A 282 -14.00 66.90 -7.60
C LYS A 282 -14.13 65.67 -8.50
N PHE A 283 -14.91 65.80 -9.57
CA PHE A 283 -14.99 64.80 -10.65
C PHE A 283 -13.79 64.94 -11.57
N ILE A 284 -12.64 64.42 -11.14
CA ILE A 284 -11.41 64.40 -11.93
C ILE A 284 -11.41 63.14 -12.80
N GLU A 285 -11.15 63.30 -14.10
CA GLU A 285 -11.03 62.20 -15.07
C GLU A 285 -9.57 61.81 -15.31
N ASN A 286 -9.36 60.65 -15.93
CA ASN A 286 -8.02 60.11 -16.26
C ASN A 286 -7.17 59.86 -15.01
N THR A 287 -7.81 59.40 -13.94
CA THR A 287 -7.21 59.14 -12.63
C THR A 287 -6.44 57.82 -12.62
N ALA A 288 -5.48 57.68 -11.70
CA ALA A 288 -4.76 56.41 -11.55
C ALA A 288 -5.71 55.25 -11.17
N ALA A 289 -6.81 55.57 -10.45
CA ALA A 289 -7.83 54.62 -10.02
C ALA A 289 -8.67 54.04 -11.19
N GLU A 290 -9.08 54.85 -12.16
CA GLU A 290 -9.81 54.37 -13.34
C GLU A 290 -8.93 53.44 -14.21
N LYS A 291 -7.64 53.78 -14.32
CA LYS A 291 -6.68 53.01 -15.11
C LYS A 291 -6.39 51.65 -14.48
N ILE A 292 -6.10 51.64 -13.17
CA ILE A 292 -5.86 50.38 -12.45
C ILE A 292 -7.11 49.50 -12.43
N GLN A 293 -8.31 50.09 -12.35
CA GLN A 293 -9.58 49.36 -12.49
C GLN A 293 -9.68 48.68 -13.86
N SER A 294 -9.32 49.37 -14.95
CA SER A 294 -9.30 48.78 -16.31
C SER A 294 -8.33 47.60 -16.44
N VAL A 295 -7.13 47.72 -15.84
CA VAL A 295 -6.15 46.62 -15.78
C VAL A 295 -6.69 45.44 -14.96
N ILE A 296 -7.25 45.70 -13.78
CA ILE A 296 -7.82 44.67 -12.90
C ILE A 296 -8.93 43.92 -13.63
N ASN A 297 -9.87 44.63 -14.26
CA ASN A 297 -10.98 44.00 -15.00
C ASN A 297 -10.47 43.11 -16.14
N SER A 298 -9.48 43.57 -16.91
CA SER A 298 -8.89 42.78 -17.99
C SER A 298 -8.17 41.54 -17.45
N SER A 299 -7.45 41.68 -16.33
CA SER A 299 -6.74 40.56 -15.70
C SER A 299 -7.68 39.50 -15.09
N LEU A 300 -8.81 39.93 -14.52
CA LEU A 300 -9.84 39.02 -13.98
C LEU A 300 -10.59 38.30 -15.10
N ALA A 301 -10.89 38.98 -16.20
CA ALA A 301 -11.48 38.35 -17.38
C ALA A 301 -10.56 37.25 -17.94
N PHE A 302 -9.25 37.52 -18.03
CA PHE A 302 -8.27 36.51 -18.44
C PHE A 302 -8.19 35.34 -17.45
N ARG A 303 -8.28 35.60 -16.14
CA ARG A 303 -8.34 34.54 -15.13
C ARG A 303 -9.56 33.63 -15.31
N GLU A 304 -10.74 34.20 -15.56
CA GLU A 304 -11.95 33.41 -15.81
C GLU A 304 -11.86 32.62 -17.13
N GLU A 305 -11.25 33.18 -18.18
CA GLU A 305 -10.93 32.46 -19.42
C GLU A 305 -10.11 31.19 -19.13
N GLN A 306 -9.03 31.30 -18.33
CA GLN A 306 -8.18 30.17 -17.99
C GLN A 306 -8.89 29.15 -17.09
N LYS A 307 -9.75 29.61 -16.17
CA LYS A 307 -10.59 28.73 -15.35
C LYS A 307 -11.58 27.93 -16.19
N ASN A 308 -12.17 28.55 -17.21
CA ASN A 308 -13.08 27.86 -18.14
C ASN A 308 -12.34 26.81 -18.97
N ILE A 309 -11.11 27.07 -19.40
CA ILE A 309 -10.27 26.07 -20.09
C ILE A 309 -10.02 24.85 -19.20
N LEU A 310 -9.72 25.08 -17.91
CA LEU A 310 -9.52 23.99 -16.95
C LEU A 310 -10.80 23.19 -16.71
N SER A 311 -11.95 23.84 -16.54
CA SER A 311 -13.22 23.16 -16.30
C SER A 311 -13.78 22.43 -17.53
N ALA A 312 -13.41 22.85 -18.74
CA ALA A 312 -13.93 22.29 -19.99
C ALA A 312 -13.23 20.99 -20.43
N ASP A 313 -12.03 20.71 -19.93
CA ASP A 313 -11.21 19.57 -20.34
C ASP A 313 -10.71 18.81 -19.11
N SER A 314 -11.35 17.67 -18.80
CA SER A 314 -11.01 16.84 -17.64
C SER A 314 -9.63 16.20 -17.73
N THR A 315 -8.94 16.27 -18.87
CA THR A 315 -7.55 15.82 -19.03
C THR A 315 -6.53 16.87 -18.61
N LYS A 316 -6.95 18.13 -18.42
CA LYS A 316 -6.09 19.21 -17.96
C LYS A 316 -6.05 19.30 -16.45
N THR A 317 -4.86 19.57 -15.93
CA THR A 317 -4.62 19.78 -14.51
C THR A 317 -4.43 21.26 -14.20
N LEU A 318 -4.36 21.54 -12.89
CA LEU A 318 -3.67 22.68 -12.28
C LEU A 318 -2.56 23.19 -13.20
N GLY A 319 -1.60 22.31 -13.50
CA GLY A 319 -0.38 22.49 -14.26
C GLY A 319 -0.49 23.02 -15.68
N ASP A 320 -1.65 22.90 -16.35
CA ASP A 320 -1.79 23.12 -17.80
C ASP A 320 -2.35 24.48 -18.22
N VAL A 321 -2.84 25.30 -17.28
CA VAL A 321 -3.48 26.62 -17.56
C VAL A 321 -2.80 27.81 -16.90
N THR A 322 -2.72 28.98 -17.53
CA THR A 322 -2.06 30.13 -16.87
C THR A 322 -2.85 30.59 -15.65
N THR A 323 -2.21 30.70 -14.48
CA THR A 323 -2.83 31.35 -13.31
C THR A 323 -2.31 32.76 -13.15
N LEU A 324 -3.20 33.66 -12.72
CA LEU A 324 -2.90 35.06 -12.47
C LEU A 324 -3.60 35.48 -11.17
N ASN A 325 -2.83 36.02 -10.24
CA ASN A 325 -3.36 36.58 -9.00
C ASN A 325 -2.74 37.97 -8.75
N MET A 326 -3.58 38.96 -8.43
CA MET A 326 -3.10 40.24 -7.93
C MET A 326 -2.76 40.07 -6.44
N THR A 327 -1.50 40.30 -6.09
CA THR A 327 -0.97 40.01 -4.75
C THR A 327 -0.83 41.25 -3.89
N MET A 328 -0.56 42.40 -4.49
CA MET A 328 -0.43 43.68 -3.79
C MET A 328 -0.97 44.83 -4.63
N ILE A 329 -1.51 45.83 -3.96
CA ILE A 329 -1.84 47.14 -4.53
C ILE A 329 -1.29 48.20 -3.58
N ASP A 330 -0.61 49.21 -4.11
CA ASP A 330 -0.10 50.32 -3.31
C ASP A 330 -0.22 51.67 -4.05
N GLY A 331 -0.26 52.75 -3.27
CA GLY A 331 -0.31 54.13 -3.74
C GLY A 331 -1.39 54.97 -3.06
N GLY A 332 -1.30 56.28 -3.26
CA GLY A 332 -2.05 57.27 -2.47
C GLY A 332 -1.23 57.87 -1.33
N VAL A 333 -1.52 59.14 -1.03
CA VAL A 333 -0.77 59.93 -0.04
C VAL A 333 -1.67 60.33 1.13
N GLN A 334 -2.95 60.62 0.87
CA GLN A 334 -3.91 61.05 1.87
C GLN A 334 -5.33 60.67 1.46
N ILE A 335 -6.21 60.42 2.44
CA ILE A 335 -7.58 59.92 2.24
C ILE A 335 -8.46 60.82 1.35
N ASN A 336 -8.22 62.13 1.33
CA ASN A 336 -9.00 63.11 0.56
C ASN A 336 -8.30 63.57 -0.74
N VAL A 337 -7.24 62.89 -1.17
CA VAL A 337 -6.48 63.23 -2.38
C VAL A 337 -6.44 62.03 -3.32
N LEU A 338 -6.86 62.25 -4.58
CA LEU A 338 -6.74 61.25 -5.63
C LEU A 338 -5.26 60.97 -5.92
N PRO A 339 -4.85 59.69 -5.99
CA PRO A 339 -3.46 59.32 -6.21
C PRO A 339 -2.99 59.72 -7.61
N GLU A 340 -1.81 60.34 -7.69
CA GLU A 340 -1.08 60.55 -8.95
C GLU A 340 -0.62 59.21 -9.55
N LYS A 341 -0.31 58.24 -8.69
CA LYS A 341 0.24 56.95 -9.06
C LYS A 341 -0.30 55.82 -8.18
N LEU A 342 -0.66 54.71 -8.82
CA LEU A 342 -0.99 53.44 -8.18
C LEU A 342 -0.17 52.31 -8.82
N ASN A 343 0.29 51.35 -8.02
CA ASN A 343 0.94 50.14 -8.50
C ASN A 343 0.10 48.92 -8.15
N ALA A 344 -0.06 47.99 -9.10
CA ALA A 344 -0.57 46.65 -8.88
C ALA A 344 0.54 45.62 -9.15
N PHE A 345 0.63 44.61 -8.30
CA PHE A 345 1.59 43.51 -8.42
C PHE A 345 0.83 42.23 -8.70
N PHE A 346 1.29 41.51 -9.71
CA PHE A 346 0.68 40.26 -10.17
C PHE A 346 1.70 39.12 -10.08
N ASP A 347 1.23 38.00 -9.55
CA ASP A 347 1.90 36.71 -9.65
C ASP A 347 1.22 35.88 -10.73
N ILE A 348 1.94 35.65 -11.82
CA ILE A 348 1.48 34.91 -12.99
C ILE A 348 2.30 33.63 -13.12
N ARG A 349 1.64 32.47 -13.20
CA ARG A 349 2.30 31.17 -13.40
C ARG A 349 1.89 30.61 -14.75
N ILE A 350 2.86 30.52 -15.66
CA ILE A 350 2.63 30.16 -17.06
C ILE A 350 3.19 28.77 -17.33
N PRO A 351 2.39 27.81 -17.85
CA PRO A 351 2.90 26.51 -18.28
C PRO A 351 3.94 26.64 -19.41
N PRO A 352 4.96 25.78 -19.47
CA PRO A 352 5.98 25.80 -20.53
C PRO A 352 5.43 25.46 -21.92
N THR A 353 4.22 24.90 -21.99
CA THR A 353 3.48 24.56 -23.22
C THR A 353 2.79 25.76 -23.86
N ILE A 354 2.67 26.89 -23.14
CA ILE A 354 2.03 28.12 -23.63
C ILE A 354 3.07 29.05 -24.27
N ASP A 355 2.67 29.80 -25.29
CA ASP A 355 3.55 30.82 -25.84
C ASP A 355 3.63 32.05 -24.91
N PHE A 356 4.82 32.21 -24.30
CA PHE A 356 5.13 33.36 -23.46
C PHE A 356 4.91 34.70 -24.17
N CYS A 357 5.13 34.77 -25.49
CA CYS A 357 4.94 36.00 -26.26
C CYS A 357 3.46 36.42 -26.28
N GLU A 358 2.53 35.48 -26.36
CA GLU A 358 1.08 35.76 -26.33
C GLU A 358 0.66 36.30 -24.96
N VAL A 359 1.15 35.70 -23.86
CA VAL A 359 0.84 36.15 -22.50
C VAL A 359 1.39 37.56 -22.24
N GLU A 360 2.62 37.85 -22.69
CA GLU A 360 3.19 39.20 -22.61
C GLU A 360 2.43 40.22 -23.46
N THR A 361 1.96 39.80 -24.65
CA THR A 361 1.11 40.63 -25.51
C THR A 361 -0.19 40.99 -24.81
N LYS A 362 -0.87 40.03 -24.16
CA LYS A 362 -2.08 40.30 -23.37
C LYS A 362 -1.82 41.34 -22.26
N ILE A 363 -0.70 41.25 -21.54
CA ILE A 363 -0.34 42.25 -20.50
C ILE A 363 -0.14 43.63 -21.13
N ALA A 364 0.52 43.70 -22.28
CA ALA A 364 0.72 44.95 -23.02
C ALA A 364 -0.62 45.56 -23.48
N GLU A 365 -1.53 44.74 -24.00
CA GLU A 365 -2.89 45.15 -24.39
C GLU A 365 -3.70 45.68 -23.20
N TRP A 366 -3.59 45.07 -22.02
CA TRP A 366 -4.25 45.59 -20.80
C TRP A 366 -3.75 46.99 -20.45
N CYS A 367 -2.44 47.21 -20.53
CA CYS A 367 -1.84 48.52 -20.28
C CYS A 367 -2.27 49.54 -21.34
N GLN A 368 -2.29 49.15 -22.62
CA GLN A 368 -2.72 50.01 -23.72
C GLN A 368 -4.20 50.41 -23.58
N LYS A 369 -5.07 49.45 -23.26
CA LYS A 369 -6.51 49.66 -23.02
C LYS A 369 -6.78 50.56 -21.82
N ALA A 370 -5.93 50.51 -20.79
CA ALA A 370 -6.04 51.38 -19.63
C ALA A 370 -5.63 52.84 -19.92
N GLY A 371 -4.94 53.12 -21.03
CA GLY A 371 -4.65 54.46 -21.52
C GLY A 371 -3.22 54.95 -21.23
N PRO A 372 -2.91 56.20 -21.62
CA PRO A 372 -1.55 56.74 -21.52
C PRO A 372 -1.08 56.84 -20.06
N GLY A 373 0.22 56.60 -19.80
CA GLY A 373 0.78 56.63 -18.43
C GLY A 373 0.67 55.30 -17.67
N VAL A 374 0.19 54.23 -18.30
CA VAL A 374 0.22 52.87 -17.75
C VAL A 374 1.43 52.11 -18.31
N LYS A 375 2.26 51.56 -17.43
CA LYS A 375 3.49 50.83 -17.79
C LYS A 375 3.59 49.55 -16.96
N TYR A 376 4.21 48.52 -17.52
CA TYR A 376 4.53 47.30 -16.76
C TYR A 376 6.02 47.02 -16.77
N GLU A 377 6.50 46.40 -15.70
CA GLU A 377 7.86 45.88 -15.58
C GLU A 377 7.85 44.49 -14.97
N PHE A 378 8.77 43.63 -15.41
CA PHE A 378 8.96 42.32 -14.81
C PHE A 378 9.95 42.43 -13.65
N LEU A 379 9.46 42.17 -12.44
CA LEU A 379 10.31 41.96 -11.26
C LEU A 379 10.99 40.60 -11.33
N GLN A 380 10.32 39.63 -11.96
CA GLN A 380 10.84 38.31 -12.28
C GLN A 380 10.19 37.79 -13.56
N LYS A 381 10.99 37.21 -14.48
CA LYS A 381 10.50 36.62 -15.72
C LYS A 381 11.27 35.33 -16.04
N ASN A 382 10.66 34.19 -15.72
CA ASN A 382 11.19 32.88 -16.10
C ASN A 382 10.61 32.43 -17.45
N VAL A 383 11.41 31.85 -18.34
CA VAL A 383 10.96 31.43 -19.68
C VAL A 383 11.45 30.02 -20.05
N CYS A 384 11.66 29.15 -19.06
CA CYS A 384 12.10 27.78 -19.31
C CYS A 384 11.01 26.99 -20.04
N LYS A 385 11.26 26.62 -21.29
CA LYS A 385 10.40 25.74 -22.10
C LYS A 385 10.81 24.27 -22.03
N ASN A 386 11.91 23.95 -21.33
CA ASN A 386 12.48 22.60 -21.35
C ASN A 386 11.69 21.67 -20.43
N MET A 387 11.24 20.55 -21.00
CA MET A 387 10.45 19.52 -20.31
C MET A 387 11.21 18.20 -20.37
N THR A 388 11.10 17.40 -19.31
CA THR A 388 11.70 16.06 -19.32
C THR A 388 10.81 15.12 -20.12
N PRO A 389 11.34 14.37 -21.10
CA PRO A 389 10.54 13.42 -21.86
C PRO A 389 9.92 12.35 -20.95
N THR A 390 8.62 12.11 -21.12
CA THR A 390 7.85 11.06 -20.40
C THR A 390 7.36 9.95 -21.34
N SER A 391 8.05 9.75 -22.46
CA SER A 391 7.76 8.67 -23.41
C SER A 391 8.57 7.43 -23.06
N MET A 392 8.01 6.24 -23.34
CA MET A 392 8.70 4.96 -23.13
C MET A 392 9.96 4.76 -24.00
N SER A 393 10.19 5.66 -24.96
CA SER A 393 11.42 5.73 -25.76
C SER A 393 12.59 6.37 -25.01
N ASP A 394 12.33 7.17 -23.96
CA ASP A 394 13.39 7.71 -23.12
C ASP A 394 13.83 6.67 -22.08
N PRO A 395 15.12 6.28 -22.05
CA PRO A 395 15.58 5.16 -21.20
C PRO A 395 15.45 5.46 -19.71
N TRP A 396 15.59 6.74 -19.31
CA TRP A 396 15.46 7.14 -17.91
C TRP A 396 14.00 7.19 -17.47
N TRP A 397 13.12 7.72 -18.32
CA TRP A 397 11.68 7.64 -18.05
C TRP A 397 11.20 6.20 -17.97
N LYS A 398 11.60 5.35 -18.93
CA LYS A 398 11.26 3.92 -18.92
C LYS A 398 11.71 3.24 -17.63
N ALA A 399 12.93 3.51 -17.16
CA ALA A 399 13.43 2.98 -15.89
C ALA A 399 12.63 3.50 -14.69
N PHE A 400 12.36 4.81 -14.64
CA PHE A 400 11.55 5.44 -13.59
C PHE A 400 10.12 4.88 -13.55
N SER A 401 9.39 4.97 -14.66
CA SER A 401 7.99 4.55 -14.76
C SER A 401 7.80 3.06 -14.51
N ASN A 402 8.73 2.23 -14.98
CA ASN A 402 8.68 0.80 -14.72
C ASN A 402 9.00 0.49 -13.25
N SER A 403 9.84 1.27 -12.57
CA SER A 403 10.08 1.06 -11.14
C SER A 403 8.84 1.29 -10.29
N LEU A 404 7.96 2.22 -10.71
CA LEU A 404 6.69 2.48 -10.04
C LEU A 404 5.60 1.50 -10.46
N ARG A 405 5.55 1.11 -11.75
CA ARG A 405 4.54 0.19 -12.31
C ARG A 405 4.86 -1.29 -12.12
N ALA A 406 6.13 -1.63 -11.88
CA ALA A 406 6.52 -3.02 -11.73
C ALA A 406 5.86 -3.56 -10.47
N GLU A 407 4.84 -4.41 -10.65
CA GLU A 407 4.61 -5.52 -9.76
C GLU A 407 5.92 -6.31 -9.75
N SER A 408 6.72 -6.05 -8.73
CA SER A 408 8.06 -6.60 -8.65
C SER A 408 7.95 -8.09 -8.31
N VAL A 409 7.75 -8.94 -9.33
CA VAL A 409 8.00 -10.38 -9.27
C VAL A 409 9.50 -10.58 -9.41
N TYR A 410 10.22 -10.54 -8.28
CA TYR A 410 11.60 -11.01 -8.23
C TYR A 410 11.65 -12.41 -7.62
N ILE A 411 12.34 -13.31 -8.32
CA ILE A 411 12.93 -14.53 -7.74
C ILE A 411 13.97 -14.04 -6.73
N VAL A 412 13.69 -14.20 -5.44
CA VAL A 412 14.58 -13.75 -4.36
C VAL A 412 15.69 -14.79 -4.16
N GLU A 413 16.88 -14.50 -4.67
CA GLU A 413 18.12 -14.97 -4.04
C GLU A 413 18.23 -14.29 -2.66
N ILE A 414 18.00 -15.10 -1.62
CA ILE A 414 18.47 -15.02 -0.23
C ILE A 414 18.57 -13.62 0.41
N LEU A 415 17.71 -13.42 1.42
CA LEU A 415 17.82 -12.46 2.52
C LEU A 415 18.19 -11.05 2.07
N VAL A 416 17.18 -10.19 1.91
CA VAL A 416 17.22 -8.74 2.17
C VAL A 416 15.83 -8.20 1.80
N LEU A 417 15.07 -7.78 2.83
CA LEU A 417 13.87 -6.93 2.79
C LEU A 417 13.10 -6.90 1.45
N SER A 418 12.00 -7.64 1.40
CA SER A 418 10.96 -7.53 0.39
C SER A 418 10.53 -6.07 0.27
N ILE A 419 11.02 -5.38 -0.75
CA ILE A 419 10.49 -4.08 -1.11
C ILE A 419 9.30 -4.35 -2.03
N HIS A 420 8.11 -4.45 -1.42
CA HIS A 420 6.86 -4.63 -2.13
C HIS A 420 6.45 -3.31 -2.78
N HIS A 421 6.55 -3.19 -4.10
CA HIS A 421 5.81 -2.16 -4.85
C HIS A 421 4.70 -2.85 -5.63
N ALA A 422 3.56 -3.10 -4.98
CA ALA A 422 2.34 -3.34 -5.73
C ALA A 422 2.06 -2.09 -6.58
N GLY A 423 1.79 -2.29 -7.87
CA GLY A 423 1.79 -1.26 -8.92
C GLY A 423 1.32 0.11 -8.46
N CYS A 424 2.29 1.00 -8.20
CA CYS A 424 2.02 2.35 -7.74
C CYS A 424 1.33 3.11 -8.86
N GLU A 425 0.07 3.47 -8.65
CA GLU A 425 -0.64 4.35 -9.57
C GLU A 425 -0.01 5.75 -9.51
N PHE A 426 0.31 6.33 -10.66
CA PHE A 426 0.88 7.67 -10.72
C PHE A 426 0.36 8.45 -11.92
N SER A 427 0.21 9.76 -11.75
CA SER A 427 -0.09 10.73 -12.81
C SER A 427 1.16 11.56 -13.14
N THR A 428 1.27 12.01 -14.39
CA THR A 428 2.30 12.95 -14.80
C THR A 428 1.72 14.35 -14.93
N GLU A 429 2.30 15.32 -14.25
CA GLU A 429 1.76 16.67 -14.16
C GLU A 429 2.84 17.75 -14.36
N ILE A 430 2.40 18.95 -14.71
CA ILE A 430 3.25 20.15 -14.67
C ILE A 430 3.15 20.75 -13.26
N PHE A 431 4.28 20.87 -12.57
CA PHE A 431 4.32 21.37 -11.20
C PHE A 431 3.74 22.79 -11.11
N THR A 432 2.83 23.02 -10.17
CA THR A 432 2.04 24.25 -10.03
C THR A 432 2.85 25.41 -9.45
N GLY A 433 3.83 25.11 -8.61
CA GLY A 433 4.83 26.05 -8.09
C GLY A 433 6.06 26.13 -9.00
N ALA A 434 7.24 26.17 -8.39
CA ALA A 434 8.49 26.17 -9.12
C ALA A 434 9.62 25.59 -8.25
N THR A 435 10.36 24.60 -8.74
CA THR A 435 11.46 23.89 -8.02
C THR A 435 12.82 24.20 -8.67
N ASP A 436 13.91 23.60 -8.19
CA ASP A 436 15.23 23.78 -8.80
C ASP A 436 15.36 23.04 -10.15
N SER A 437 14.49 22.06 -10.41
CA SER A 437 14.42 21.30 -11.66
C SER A 437 14.38 22.16 -12.93
N ARG A 438 13.74 23.34 -12.94
CA ARG A 438 13.71 24.22 -14.14
C ARG A 438 15.09 24.62 -14.58
N PHE A 439 15.97 24.90 -13.63
CA PHE A 439 17.33 25.31 -13.96
C PHE A 439 18.13 24.10 -14.43
N ILE A 440 17.90 22.93 -13.86
CA ILE A 440 18.51 21.66 -14.29
C ILE A 440 18.09 21.32 -15.73
N ARG A 441 16.81 21.48 -16.07
CA ARG A 441 16.28 21.28 -17.43
C ARG A 441 16.79 22.33 -18.40
N GLU A 442 16.95 23.59 -18.00
CA GLU A 442 17.56 24.65 -18.83
C GLU A 442 19.02 24.32 -19.21
N LEU A 443 19.73 23.56 -18.37
CA LEU A 443 21.07 23.06 -18.67
C LEU A 443 21.09 21.87 -19.64
N GLY A 444 19.92 21.31 -19.98
CA GLY A 444 19.78 20.17 -20.88
C GLY A 444 19.76 18.80 -20.18
N TYR A 445 19.72 18.77 -18.84
CA TYR A 445 19.59 17.53 -18.09
C TYR A 445 18.12 17.15 -17.89
N ARG A 446 17.85 15.84 -17.80
CA ARG A 446 16.53 15.32 -17.43
C ARG A 446 16.33 15.51 -15.92
N SER A 447 15.18 16.04 -15.52
CA SER A 447 14.86 16.26 -14.10
C SER A 447 13.40 15.93 -13.84
N ILE A 448 13.13 15.07 -12.88
CA ILE A 448 11.77 14.69 -12.47
C ILE A 448 11.58 15.00 -11.00
N GLY A 449 10.54 15.76 -10.67
CA GLY A 449 10.09 15.95 -9.30
C GLY A 449 9.19 14.81 -8.87
N PHE A 450 9.53 14.12 -7.78
CA PHE A 450 8.75 13.00 -7.25
C PHE A 450 8.94 12.86 -5.74
N SER A 451 7.82 12.93 -5.00
CA SER A 451 7.76 12.66 -3.56
C SER A 451 6.81 11.51 -3.30
N PRO A 452 7.26 10.38 -2.72
CA PRO A 452 6.41 9.22 -2.45
C PRO A 452 5.56 9.44 -1.20
N MET A 453 4.63 10.39 -1.28
CA MET A 453 3.72 10.79 -0.19
C MET A 453 2.29 10.81 -0.74
N ILE A 454 1.51 9.76 -0.45
CA ILE A 454 0.10 9.62 -0.84
C ILE A 454 -0.79 9.61 0.39
N ASN A 455 -2.10 9.81 0.19
CA ASN A 455 -3.08 9.96 1.26
C ASN A 455 -2.65 10.97 2.34
N THR A 456 -1.93 12.01 1.92
CA THR A 456 -1.28 12.99 2.79
C THR A 456 -1.69 14.39 2.34
N PRO A 457 -2.25 15.23 3.22
CA PRO A 457 -2.59 16.60 2.87
C PRO A 457 -1.35 17.39 2.46
N SER A 458 -1.49 18.23 1.43
CA SER A 458 -0.39 19.10 0.99
C SER A 458 -0.28 20.30 1.93
N LEU A 459 0.60 20.18 2.93
CA LEU A 459 0.86 21.18 3.96
C LEU A 459 2.18 21.92 3.73
N LEU A 460 2.69 21.88 2.50
CA LEU A 460 3.95 22.52 2.13
C LEU A 460 3.89 24.01 2.44
N HIS A 461 4.81 24.48 3.30
CA HIS A 461 4.89 25.84 3.82
C HIS A 461 3.77 26.26 4.80
N ASP A 462 2.79 25.41 5.08
CA ASP A 462 1.71 25.71 6.02
C ASP A 462 2.15 25.58 7.49
N HIS A 463 1.36 26.08 8.42
CA HIS A 463 1.56 25.85 9.84
C HIS A 463 1.27 24.39 10.20
N ASN A 464 2.03 23.80 11.13
CA ASN A 464 1.89 22.41 11.55
C ASN A 464 2.12 21.37 10.45
N GLU A 465 3.00 21.68 9.49
CA GLU A 465 3.49 20.71 8.52
C GLU A 465 3.96 19.43 9.22
N TYR A 466 3.44 18.29 8.77
CA TYR A 466 3.77 16.97 9.32
C TYR A 466 3.80 15.91 8.23
N LEU A 467 4.50 14.81 8.51
CA LEU A 467 4.42 13.59 7.73
C LEU A 467 4.31 12.38 8.66
N ASN A 468 3.40 11.47 8.36
CA ASN A 468 3.24 10.26 9.14
C ASN A 468 4.46 9.33 8.94
N GLU A 469 4.95 8.72 10.02
CA GLU A 469 6.12 7.85 9.99
C GLU A 469 5.97 6.67 9.02
N LYS A 470 4.76 6.13 8.85
CA LYS A 470 4.48 5.04 7.90
C LYS A 470 4.64 5.51 6.46
N VAL A 471 4.16 6.71 6.15
CA VAL A 471 4.32 7.33 4.82
C VAL A 471 5.80 7.65 4.56
N PHE A 472 6.52 8.15 5.57
CA PHE A 472 7.97 8.37 5.47
C PHE A 472 8.72 7.07 5.15
N LEU A 473 8.49 6.00 5.92
CA LEU A 473 9.16 4.70 5.74
C LEU A 473 8.77 4.05 4.42
N ARG A 474 7.51 4.19 4.00
CA ARG A 474 7.06 3.73 2.68
C ARG A 474 7.79 4.45 1.55
N GLY A 475 7.99 5.75 1.68
CA GLY A 475 8.76 6.51 0.71
C GLY A 475 10.22 6.10 0.62
N VAL A 476 10.85 5.75 1.75
CA VAL A 476 12.20 5.15 1.76
C VAL A 476 12.23 3.89 0.88
N GLU A 477 11.28 2.98 1.06
CA GLU A 477 11.20 1.74 0.28
C GLU A 477 11.06 2.03 -1.22
N ILE A 478 10.21 2.98 -1.61
CA ILE A 478 10.06 3.43 -3.01
C ILE A 478 11.37 3.94 -3.59
N TYR A 479 12.11 4.74 -2.83
CA TYR A 479 13.41 5.21 -3.29
C TYR A 479 14.47 4.10 -3.35
N GLU A 480 14.43 3.08 -2.49
CA GLU A 480 15.35 1.94 -2.59
C GLU A 480 15.26 1.25 -3.96
N THR A 481 14.04 1.00 -4.45
CA THR A 481 13.79 0.40 -5.78
C THR A 481 14.12 1.36 -6.91
N LEU A 482 13.67 2.62 -6.82
CA LEU A 482 13.93 3.63 -7.85
C LEU A 482 15.42 3.86 -8.06
N ILE A 483 16.19 4.03 -6.98
CA ILE A 483 17.64 4.24 -7.04
C ILE A 483 18.31 3.02 -7.70
N ASP A 484 17.91 1.81 -7.31
CA ASP A 484 18.45 0.57 -7.89
C ASP A 484 18.24 0.48 -9.40
N ASN A 485 17.02 0.72 -9.85
CA ASN A 485 16.65 0.60 -11.25
C ASN A 485 17.25 1.71 -12.11
N LEU A 486 17.18 2.97 -11.63
CA LEU A 486 17.77 4.12 -12.32
C LEU A 486 19.30 4.00 -12.43
N ALA A 487 19.97 3.53 -11.38
CA ALA A 487 21.43 3.43 -11.38
C ALA A 487 21.98 2.18 -12.10
N ASN A 488 21.16 1.13 -12.35
CA ASN A 488 21.62 -0.10 -13.03
C ASN A 488 21.17 -0.23 -14.50
N GLU A 489 20.17 0.54 -14.93
CA GLU A 489 19.72 0.67 -16.31
C GLU A 489 19.47 -0.67 -17.04
N ASN A 490 18.84 -1.62 -16.34
CA ASN A 490 18.35 -2.86 -16.91
C ASN A 490 17.08 -3.28 -16.17
N LEU A 491 16.04 -3.64 -16.94
CA LEU A 491 15.05 -4.64 -16.55
C LEU A 491 15.84 -5.94 -16.30
N PHE A 492 16.38 -6.12 -15.09
CA PHE A 492 16.98 -7.39 -14.74
C PHE A 492 15.89 -8.33 -14.25
N LEU A 493 15.20 -8.93 -15.21
CA LEU A 493 14.87 -10.35 -15.16
C LEU A 493 16.21 -11.11 -15.15
N PHE A 494 16.87 -11.17 -13.99
CA PHE A 494 17.87 -12.22 -13.77
C PHE A 494 17.06 -13.50 -13.63
N LYS A 495 16.80 -14.18 -14.75
CA LYS A 495 16.57 -15.64 -14.72
C LYS A 495 17.90 -16.26 -14.29
N PHE A 496 18.19 -16.22 -12.98
CA PHE A 496 18.95 -17.31 -12.40
C PHE A 496 18.02 -18.51 -12.42
N ARG A 497 18.04 -19.23 -13.54
CA ARG A 497 17.84 -20.67 -13.50
C ARG A 497 19.10 -21.23 -12.84
N LEU A 498 19.21 -21.04 -11.53
CA LEU A 498 20.02 -21.97 -10.76
C LEU A 498 19.34 -23.32 -10.99
N LYS A 499 19.96 -24.14 -11.84
CA LYS A 499 19.98 -25.58 -11.57
C LYS A 499 20.67 -25.73 -10.21
N TRP A 500 19.98 -25.40 -9.13
CA TRP A 500 20.38 -25.84 -7.80
C TRP A 500 19.94 -27.30 -7.68
N PRO A 501 20.69 -28.15 -6.97
CA PRO A 501 20.40 -29.56 -6.92
C PRO A 501 18.97 -29.76 -6.43
N VAL A 502 18.28 -30.74 -6.99
CA VAL A 502 16.89 -31.16 -6.79
C VAL A 502 16.58 -31.58 -5.34
N ASN A 503 17.41 -31.19 -4.36
CA ASN A 503 17.53 -31.75 -3.03
C ASN A 503 17.45 -30.71 -1.88
N SER A 504 16.91 -29.49 -2.08
CA SER A 504 16.82 -28.47 -1.01
C SER A 504 15.43 -27.84 -0.88
N SER A 505 14.93 -27.70 0.35
CA SER A 505 13.65 -27.06 0.65
C SER A 505 13.62 -25.58 0.25
N CYS A 506 12.48 -25.12 -0.26
CA CYS A 506 12.27 -23.76 -0.81
C CYS A 506 11.03 -23.11 -0.17
N ILE A 507 11.04 -21.79 0.02
CA ILE A 507 9.87 -21.02 0.45
C ILE A 507 9.53 -20.04 -0.67
N MET A 508 8.26 -20.01 -1.09
CA MET A 508 7.74 -19.13 -2.12
C MET A 508 6.60 -18.31 -1.51
N ILE A 509 6.55 -17.02 -1.83
CA ILE A 509 5.38 -16.17 -1.56
C ILE A 509 4.76 -15.85 -2.91
N MET A 510 3.47 -16.12 -3.02
CA MET A 510 2.68 -15.99 -4.23
C MET A 510 1.46 -15.14 -3.94
N SER A 511 0.90 -14.47 -4.94
CA SER A 511 -0.34 -13.72 -4.76
C SER A 511 -1.11 -13.73 -6.06
N ALA A 512 -2.33 -14.28 -6.05
CA ALA A 512 -3.22 -14.21 -7.19
C ALA A 512 -3.85 -12.81 -7.31
N VAL A 513 -3.99 -12.10 -6.18
CA VAL A 513 -4.46 -10.73 -6.06
C VAL A 513 -3.51 -9.96 -5.13
N PRO A 514 -3.16 -8.69 -5.42
CA PRO A 514 -2.32 -7.88 -4.55
C PRO A 514 -2.83 -7.84 -3.10
N ALA A 515 -1.90 -7.85 -2.14
CA ALA A 515 -2.16 -7.89 -0.70
C ALA A 515 -2.83 -9.17 -0.15
N LYS A 516 -3.04 -10.21 -0.97
CA LYS A 516 -3.59 -11.50 -0.55
C LYS A 516 -2.59 -12.62 -0.85
N PRO A 517 -1.59 -12.83 0.05
CA PRO A 517 -0.49 -13.74 -0.21
C PRO A 517 -0.80 -15.19 0.15
N PHE A 518 -0.43 -16.10 -0.75
CA PHE A 518 -0.14 -17.49 -0.43
C PHE A 518 1.32 -17.62 -0.01
N ILE A 519 1.59 -18.29 1.11
CA ILE A 519 2.95 -18.72 1.46
C ILE A 519 3.05 -20.21 1.26
N ILE A 520 4.03 -20.64 0.48
CA ILE A 520 4.25 -22.03 0.11
C ILE A 520 5.63 -22.43 0.59
N MET A 521 5.69 -23.37 1.53
CA MET A 521 6.94 -24.03 1.90
C MET A 521 6.99 -25.41 1.26
N THR A 522 7.98 -25.63 0.41
CA THR A 522 8.17 -26.87 -0.33
C THR A 522 9.32 -27.67 0.28
N ILE A 523 9.04 -28.93 0.60
CA ILE A 523 10.02 -29.93 1.00
C ILE A 523 10.12 -30.97 -0.12
N PRO A 524 11.23 -31.02 -0.86
CA PRO A 524 11.40 -31.94 -1.98
C PRO A 524 11.25 -33.40 -1.56
N GLY A 525 10.51 -34.15 -2.35
CA GLY A 525 10.44 -35.60 -2.27
C GLY A 525 11.66 -36.28 -2.87
N GLN A 526 11.82 -37.57 -2.57
CA GLN A 526 12.84 -38.44 -3.17
C GLN A 526 12.50 -38.84 -4.61
N LEU A 527 11.21 -38.82 -4.98
CA LEU A 527 10.69 -39.27 -6.26
C LEU A 527 9.82 -38.17 -6.90
N PRO A 528 9.75 -38.09 -8.24
CA PRO A 528 8.92 -37.12 -8.96
C PRO A 528 7.44 -37.56 -8.98
N LEU A 529 6.89 -37.80 -7.80
CA LEU A 529 5.51 -38.24 -7.61
C LEU A 529 4.58 -37.03 -7.38
N PRO A 530 3.26 -37.16 -7.63
CA PRO A 530 2.28 -36.18 -7.19
C PRO A 530 2.43 -35.84 -5.70
N SER A 531 2.40 -34.55 -5.38
CA SER A 531 2.74 -33.98 -4.07
C SER A 531 1.62 -34.11 -3.05
N LEU A 532 2.01 -34.03 -1.77
CA LEU A 532 1.10 -33.85 -0.64
C LEU A 532 1.03 -32.35 -0.30
N VAL A 533 -0.16 -31.78 -0.28
CA VAL A 533 -0.39 -30.41 0.19
C VAL A 533 -0.98 -30.44 1.59
N LEU A 534 -0.41 -29.64 2.49
CA LEU A 534 -0.94 -29.34 3.81
C LEU A 534 -1.43 -27.88 3.75
N TYR A 535 -2.73 -27.70 3.55
CA TYR A 535 -3.34 -26.39 3.35
C TYR A 535 -3.89 -25.84 4.66
N SER A 536 -3.72 -24.54 4.87
CA SER A 536 -4.43 -23.81 5.91
C SER A 536 -4.67 -22.37 5.49
N HIS A 537 -5.80 -21.75 5.82
CA HIS A 537 -5.96 -20.31 5.64
C HIS A 537 -5.44 -19.54 6.86
N THR A 538 -5.25 -18.24 6.67
CA THR A 538 -4.55 -17.36 7.62
C THR A 538 -5.45 -16.26 8.15
N ASP A 539 -6.43 -15.84 7.36
CA ASP A 539 -7.47 -14.89 7.74
C ASP A 539 -8.40 -15.45 8.79
N VAL A 540 -9.07 -14.55 9.49
CA VAL A 540 -10.04 -14.86 10.53
C VAL A 540 -11.24 -13.92 10.45
N VAL A 541 -12.42 -14.38 10.87
CA VAL A 541 -13.62 -13.53 10.98
C VAL A 541 -13.49 -12.38 12.00
N PRO A 542 -14.31 -11.31 11.87
CA PRO A 542 -14.40 -10.21 12.82
C PRO A 542 -14.59 -10.62 14.30
N THR A 543 -14.14 -9.75 15.20
CA THR A 543 -14.28 -9.89 16.65
C THR A 543 -14.94 -8.66 17.28
N PHE A 544 -15.76 -8.89 18.30
CA PHE A 544 -16.41 -7.86 19.11
C PHE A 544 -15.82 -7.89 20.52
N LYS A 545 -14.73 -7.15 20.73
CA LYS A 545 -13.86 -7.28 21.92
C LYS A 545 -14.62 -7.22 23.25
N GLU A 546 -15.71 -6.47 23.33
CA GLU A 546 -16.59 -6.33 24.49
C GLU A 546 -17.25 -7.64 24.96
N HIS A 547 -17.38 -8.63 24.07
CA HIS A 547 -17.96 -9.94 24.37
C HIS A 547 -16.91 -11.02 24.68
N TRP A 548 -15.63 -10.67 24.60
CA TRP A 548 -14.54 -11.59 24.89
C TRP A 548 -14.06 -11.46 26.34
N LYS A 549 -13.83 -12.60 26.97
CA LYS A 549 -13.23 -12.76 28.30
C LYS A 549 -11.79 -12.23 28.35
N TYR A 550 -11.06 -12.38 27.26
CA TYR A 550 -9.70 -11.90 27.06
C TYR A 550 -9.56 -11.28 25.67
N ASP A 551 -8.60 -10.37 25.45
CA ASP A 551 -8.42 -9.80 24.11
C ASP A 551 -8.20 -10.93 23.06
N PRO A 552 -9.00 -10.97 21.97
CA PRO A 552 -8.96 -12.05 20.97
C PRO A 552 -7.59 -12.22 20.29
N TYR A 553 -6.72 -11.22 20.34
CA TYR A 553 -5.37 -11.26 19.77
C TYR A 553 -4.27 -11.27 20.83
N ALA A 554 -4.59 -11.47 22.12
CA ALA A 554 -3.57 -11.62 23.17
C ALA A 554 -2.98 -13.04 23.23
N ALA A 555 -3.68 -14.04 22.68
CA ALA A 555 -3.38 -15.45 22.86
C ALA A 555 -3.22 -15.81 24.35
N HIS A 556 -4.23 -15.44 25.15
CA HIS A 556 -4.21 -15.63 26.59
C HIS A 556 -4.34 -17.12 26.90
N LYS A 557 -3.39 -17.66 27.68
CA LYS A 557 -3.48 -19.04 28.17
C LYS A 557 -3.85 -19.00 29.65
N ASP A 558 -4.96 -19.64 30.01
CA ASP A 558 -5.40 -19.70 31.40
C ASP A 558 -4.75 -20.85 32.19
N GLU A 559 -5.12 -20.98 33.45
CA GLU A 559 -4.56 -22.00 34.36
C GLU A 559 -4.93 -23.45 33.99
N LYS A 560 -5.98 -23.65 33.17
CA LYS A 560 -6.40 -24.97 32.66
C LYS A 560 -5.65 -25.37 31.38
N GLY A 561 -4.85 -24.44 30.84
CA GLY A 561 -4.16 -24.62 29.56
C GLY A 561 -5.04 -24.27 28.36
N ASP A 562 -6.18 -23.60 28.56
CA ASP A 562 -7.04 -23.14 27.47
C ASP A 562 -6.43 -21.88 26.85
N ILE A 563 -6.11 -21.95 25.56
CA ILE A 563 -5.51 -20.86 24.80
C ILE A 563 -6.61 -20.12 24.06
N TYR A 564 -7.01 -18.98 24.60
CA TYR A 564 -8.03 -18.10 24.02
C TYR A 564 -7.45 -17.21 22.94
N GLY A 565 -8.09 -17.18 21.79
CA GLY A 565 -7.77 -16.27 20.70
C GLY A 565 -8.54 -16.60 19.43
N ARG A 566 -8.77 -15.58 18.60
CA ARG A 566 -9.41 -15.77 17.30
C ARG A 566 -8.48 -16.58 16.39
N GLY A 567 -9.01 -17.66 15.83
CA GLY A 567 -8.29 -18.66 15.05
C GLY A 567 -7.59 -19.76 15.86
N ALA A 568 -7.95 -19.89 17.14
CA ALA A 568 -7.51 -21.00 17.98
C ALA A 568 -8.06 -22.37 17.54
N GLN A 569 -9.23 -22.39 16.90
CA GLN A 569 -9.87 -23.51 16.22
C GLN A 569 -9.87 -23.34 14.69
N ASP A 570 -9.92 -22.10 14.18
CA ASP A 570 -10.18 -21.81 12.76
C ASP A 570 -9.23 -20.75 12.13
N MET A 571 -8.19 -21.15 11.41
CA MET A 571 -7.55 -22.46 11.46
C MET A 571 -6.05 -22.36 11.73
N LYS A 572 -5.61 -21.29 12.42
CA LYS A 572 -4.19 -21.05 12.74
C LYS A 572 -3.57 -22.18 13.56
N CYS A 573 -4.39 -22.92 14.32
CA CYS A 573 -3.96 -24.11 15.04
C CYS A 573 -3.50 -25.22 14.08
N VAL A 574 -4.31 -25.57 13.07
CA VAL A 574 -4.02 -26.62 12.09
C VAL A 574 -2.72 -26.31 11.34
N GLY A 575 -2.57 -25.10 10.80
CA GLY A 575 -1.33 -24.67 10.15
C GLY A 575 -0.11 -24.72 11.08
N SER A 576 -0.28 -24.42 12.37
CA SER A 576 0.79 -24.55 13.36
C SER A 576 1.14 -26.02 13.67
N GLN A 577 0.14 -26.91 13.71
CA GLN A 577 0.37 -28.32 13.97
C GLN A 577 1.06 -29.02 12.80
N TYR A 578 0.70 -28.70 11.55
CA TYR A 578 1.43 -29.18 10.37
C TYR A 578 2.91 -28.79 10.42
N PHE A 579 3.18 -27.51 10.69
CA PHE A 579 4.53 -26.99 10.77
C PHE A 579 5.33 -27.68 11.87
N GLU A 580 4.75 -27.82 13.07
CA GLU A 580 5.41 -28.47 14.20
C GLU A 580 5.65 -29.96 13.94
N ALA A 581 4.70 -30.69 13.34
CA ALA A 581 4.84 -32.10 13.02
C ALA A 581 6.04 -32.34 12.10
N ILE A 582 6.20 -31.49 11.07
CA ILE A 582 7.36 -31.53 10.17
C ILE A 582 8.65 -31.19 10.92
N ARG A 583 8.64 -30.14 11.75
CA ARG A 583 9.81 -29.75 12.55
C ARG A 583 10.28 -30.89 13.45
N ARG A 584 9.37 -31.58 14.13
CA ARG A 584 9.69 -32.73 15.00
C ARG A 584 10.24 -33.92 14.21
N HIS A 585 9.73 -34.20 13.01
CA HIS A 585 10.33 -35.20 12.12
C HIS A 585 11.78 -34.88 11.77
N PHE A 586 12.08 -33.63 11.45
CA PHE A 586 13.45 -33.19 11.18
C PHE A 586 14.35 -33.27 12.41
N LEU A 587 13.86 -32.92 13.60
CA LEU A 587 14.60 -33.10 14.84
C LEU A 587 14.92 -34.57 15.15
N ARG A 588 14.06 -35.51 14.71
CA ARG A 588 14.30 -36.96 14.79
C ARG A 588 15.18 -37.51 13.66
N GLY A 589 15.69 -36.65 12.78
CA GLY A 589 16.62 -37.02 11.72
C GLY A 589 15.96 -37.48 10.40
N LYS A 590 14.63 -37.36 10.25
CA LYS A 590 14.01 -37.45 8.92
C LYS A 590 14.64 -36.36 8.05
N LYS A 591 14.81 -36.61 6.74
CA LYS A 591 15.35 -35.61 5.81
C LYS A 591 14.41 -35.34 4.63
N GLN A 592 13.74 -36.37 4.14
CA GLN A 592 12.85 -36.33 2.98
C GLN A 592 11.80 -37.43 3.10
N TRP A 593 10.71 -37.28 2.34
CA TRP A 593 9.68 -38.30 2.09
C TRP A 593 9.75 -38.74 0.62
N LYS A 594 8.99 -39.79 0.23
CA LYS A 594 8.94 -40.19 -1.18
C LYS A 594 8.38 -39.08 -2.07
N ARG A 595 7.29 -38.43 -1.63
CA ARG A 595 6.61 -37.34 -2.34
C ARG A 595 7.09 -35.97 -1.85
N THR A 596 6.99 -34.98 -2.72
CA THR A 596 7.15 -33.57 -2.33
C THR A 596 6.00 -33.18 -1.41
N ILE A 597 6.30 -32.42 -0.35
CA ILE A 597 5.31 -31.86 0.57
C ILE A 597 5.28 -30.35 0.39
N HIS A 598 4.11 -29.77 0.19
CA HIS A 598 3.88 -28.33 0.22
C HIS A 598 3.05 -27.97 1.45
N LEU A 599 3.58 -27.13 2.33
CA LEU A 599 2.76 -26.41 3.31
C LEU A 599 2.31 -25.13 2.65
N ILE A 600 0.99 -24.93 2.55
CA ILE A 600 0.40 -23.78 1.90
C ILE A 600 -0.45 -23.04 2.91
N TRP A 601 -0.15 -21.76 3.10
CA TRP A 601 -0.96 -20.86 3.87
C TRP A 601 -1.66 -19.88 2.95
N GLY A 602 -2.99 -19.93 2.88
CA GLY A 602 -3.80 -19.11 2.00
C GLY A 602 -4.48 -17.92 2.69
N PRO A 603 -4.86 -16.89 1.93
CA PRO A 603 -5.71 -15.80 2.39
C PRO A 603 -7.18 -16.03 1.97
N ASP A 604 -8.07 -15.25 2.58
CA ASP A 604 -9.43 -14.95 2.12
C ASP A 604 -10.44 -16.13 2.08
N GLU A 605 -10.20 -17.21 2.82
CA GLU A 605 -11.19 -18.30 2.95
C GLU A 605 -12.51 -17.76 3.51
N GLU A 606 -12.43 -16.97 4.58
CA GLU A 606 -13.55 -16.54 5.43
C GLU A 606 -14.54 -15.58 4.71
N ILE A 607 -14.13 -15.06 3.55
CA ILE A 607 -14.95 -14.20 2.69
C ILE A 607 -15.27 -14.84 1.33
N GLY A 608 -15.12 -16.17 1.24
CA GLY A 608 -15.53 -16.99 0.10
C GLY A 608 -14.44 -17.30 -0.92
N ALA A 609 -13.19 -16.88 -0.68
CA ALA A 609 -11.99 -17.22 -1.46
C ALA A 609 -12.02 -16.90 -2.96
N ILE A 610 -12.90 -15.99 -3.40
CA ILE A 610 -12.99 -15.50 -4.78
C ILE A 610 -11.65 -14.88 -5.24
N ASP A 611 -11.02 -14.08 -4.38
CA ASP A 611 -9.70 -13.49 -4.63
C ASP A 611 -8.53 -14.36 -4.12
N GLY A 612 -8.84 -15.41 -3.35
CA GLY A 612 -7.90 -16.36 -2.77
C GLY A 612 -7.78 -17.62 -3.64
N MET A 613 -8.26 -18.75 -3.12
CA MET A 613 -8.08 -20.07 -3.75
C MET A 613 -8.66 -20.15 -5.17
N GLU A 614 -9.80 -19.51 -5.46
CA GLU A 614 -10.42 -19.59 -6.79
C GLU A 614 -9.48 -19.07 -7.89
N LYS A 615 -8.80 -17.94 -7.66
CA LYS A 615 -7.84 -17.37 -8.61
C LYS A 615 -6.51 -18.11 -8.57
N PHE A 616 -6.06 -18.55 -7.40
CA PHE A 616 -4.83 -19.31 -7.26
C PHE A 616 -4.87 -20.62 -8.06
N CYS A 617 -5.99 -21.33 -8.03
CA CYS A 617 -6.27 -22.53 -8.82
C CYS A 617 -6.13 -22.34 -10.35
N LYS A 618 -6.20 -21.10 -10.85
CA LYS A 618 -6.10 -20.76 -12.28
C LYS A 618 -4.65 -20.41 -12.69
N MET A 619 -3.71 -20.35 -11.75
CA MET A 619 -2.32 -19.97 -12.00
C MET A 619 -1.48 -21.17 -12.46
N GLN A 620 -0.49 -20.92 -13.33
CA GLN A 620 0.43 -21.98 -13.79
C GLN A 620 1.24 -22.54 -12.62
N GLU A 621 1.63 -21.69 -11.68
CA GLU A 621 2.42 -22.07 -10.53
C GLU A 621 1.67 -22.99 -9.56
N PHE A 622 0.34 -22.88 -9.51
CA PHE A 622 -0.49 -23.84 -8.78
C PHE A 622 -0.44 -25.22 -9.45
N HIS A 623 -0.54 -25.28 -10.78
CA HIS A 623 -0.40 -26.54 -11.52
C HIS A 623 1.02 -27.14 -11.38
N ASP A 624 2.04 -26.31 -11.29
CA ASP A 624 3.44 -26.73 -11.09
C ASP A 624 3.69 -27.36 -9.71
N LEU A 625 2.77 -27.21 -8.73
CA LEU A 625 2.83 -27.93 -7.45
C LEU A 625 2.61 -29.44 -7.62
N ASN A 626 2.13 -29.90 -8.79
CA ASN A 626 1.91 -31.30 -9.11
C ASN A 626 1.10 -32.04 -8.03
N ILE A 627 -0.04 -31.46 -7.61
CA ILE A 627 -0.81 -31.92 -6.45
C ILE A 627 -1.40 -33.31 -6.67
N GLY A 628 -1.19 -34.21 -5.71
CA GLY A 628 -1.82 -35.55 -5.68
C GLY A 628 -2.89 -35.70 -4.60
N PHE A 629 -2.64 -35.11 -3.42
CA PHE A 629 -3.55 -35.18 -2.28
C PHE A 629 -3.41 -33.93 -1.40
N VAL A 630 -4.52 -33.46 -0.83
CA VAL A 630 -4.57 -32.27 0.02
C VAL A 630 -5.20 -32.63 1.38
N LEU A 631 -4.54 -32.16 2.44
CA LEU A 631 -5.14 -32.04 3.77
C LEU A 631 -5.54 -30.59 4.00
N ASP A 632 -6.77 -30.41 4.45
CA ASP A 632 -7.41 -29.13 4.75
C ASP A 632 -8.06 -29.18 6.16
N GLU A 633 -8.77 -28.14 6.56
CA GLU A 633 -9.41 -28.03 7.86
C GLU A 633 -10.62 -28.96 8.09
N GLY A 634 -10.87 -29.23 9.36
CA GLY A 634 -12.13 -29.75 9.88
C GLY A 634 -12.59 -29.00 11.12
N LEU A 635 -13.72 -29.42 11.69
CA LEU A 635 -14.30 -28.83 12.89
C LEU A 635 -13.83 -29.53 14.17
N ALA A 636 -13.91 -28.80 15.28
CA ALA A 636 -13.84 -29.40 16.61
C ALA A 636 -15.03 -30.35 16.87
N SER A 637 -14.79 -31.34 17.71
CA SER A 637 -15.79 -32.30 18.17
C SER A 637 -15.97 -32.22 19.68
N GLU A 638 -17.22 -32.13 20.11
CA GLU A 638 -17.60 -32.16 21.53
C GLU A 638 -17.43 -33.54 22.16
N THR A 639 -17.28 -34.59 21.35
CA THR A 639 -17.10 -35.98 21.78
C THR A 639 -15.65 -36.44 21.56
N ASP A 640 -15.38 -37.72 21.86
CA ASP A 640 -14.09 -38.36 21.58
C ASP A 640 -13.93 -38.82 20.11
N GLN A 641 -14.92 -38.55 19.26
CA GLN A 641 -14.91 -38.88 17.84
C GLN A 641 -14.36 -37.71 17.02
N TYR A 642 -13.35 -37.96 16.20
CA TYR A 642 -12.87 -36.98 15.23
C TYR A 642 -13.82 -36.91 14.03
N LYS A 643 -13.88 -35.75 13.37
CA LYS A 643 -14.67 -35.57 12.14
C LYS A 643 -13.76 -35.46 10.93
N VAL A 644 -14.07 -36.23 9.89
CA VAL A 644 -13.30 -36.28 8.64
C VAL A 644 -14.21 -35.89 7.48
N TYR A 645 -13.82 -34.87 6.74
CA TYR A 645 -14.65 -34.28 5.70
C TYR A 645 -14.14 -34.60 4.31
N TYR A 646 -14.95 -35.30 3.53
CA TYR A 646 -14.61 -35.74 2.18
C TYR A 646 -15.31 -34.93 1.08
N ALA A 647 -16.26 -34.09 1.49
CA ALA A 647 -17.02 -33.18 0.68
C ALA A 647 -17.51 -32.01 1.56
N GLU A 648 -18.16 -31.02 0.95
CA GLU A 648 -18.71 -29.86 1.64
C GLU A 648 -20.00 -29.40 0.96
N ARG A 649 -20.81 -28.61 1.67
CA ARG A 649 -22.05 -28.07 1.12
C ARG A 649 -21.78 -26.80 0.30
N ASN A 650 -22.57 -26.64 -0.74
CA ASN A 650 -22.51 -25.52 -1.67
C ASN A 650 -23.29 -24.30 -1.13
N PRO A 651 -22.67 -23.13 -0.94
CA PRO A 651 -23.39 -21.89 -0.63
C PRO A 651 -24.21 -21.39 -1.82
N TRP A 652 -25.52 -21.28 -1.62
CA TRP A 652 -26.51 -20.69 -2.51
C TRP A 652 -27.15 -19.48 -1.81
N TRP A 653 -26.38 -18.41 -1.68
CA TRP A 653 -26.86 -17.17 -1.07
C TRP A 653 -27.79 -16.47 -2.03
N THR A 654 -29.08 -16.47 -1.70
CA THR A 654 -30.15 -16.07 -2.61
C THR A 654 -30.82 -14.81 -2.11
N LYS A 655 -30.90 -13.78 -2.94
CA LYS A 655 -31.66 -12.56 -2.70
C LYS A 655 -32.98 -12.64 -3.47
N ILE A 656 -34.09 -12.50 -2.78
CA ILE A 656 -35.44 -12.50 -3.35
C ILE A 656 -36.03 -11.10 -3.20
N ILE A 657 -36.46 -10.53 -4.32
CA ILE A 657 -36.98 -9.17 -4.43
C ILE A 657 -38.48 -9.27 -4.71
N CYS A 658 -39.26 -8.71 -3.79
CA CYS A 658 -40.71 -8.74 -3.77
C CYS A 658 -41.25 -7.34 -4.05
N GLU A 659 -41.61 -7.05 -5.31
CA GLU A 659 -42.19 -5.76 -5.68
C GLU A 659 -43.71 -5.78 -5.56
N GLY A 660 -44.30 -4.75 -4.97
CA GLY A 660 -45.73 -4.64 -4.73
C GLY A 660 -46.35 -3.33 -5.17
N SER A 661 -47.62 -3.16 -4.85
CA SER A 661 -48.34 -1.90 -5.04
C SER A 661 -48.10 -0.97 -3.83
N PRO A 662 -47.55 0.25 -4.01
CA PRO A 662 -47.47 1.23 -2.94
C PRO A 662 -48.82 1.85 -2.62
N GLY A 663 -48.90 2.51 -1.46
CA GLY A 663 -50.05 3.32 -1.10
C GLY A 663 -50.04 3.81 0.33
N HIS A 664 -51.07 4.56 0.71
CA HIS A 664 -51.22 5.04 2.08
C HIS A 664 -51.61 3.88 3.02
N GLY A 665 -50.99 3.79 4.19
CA GLY A 665 -51.21 2.74 5.20
C GLY A 665 -52.65 2.62 5.73
N SER A 666 -53.51 3.59 5.41
CA SER A 666 -54.95 3.56 5.75
C SER A 666 -55.83 2.93 4.67
N LYS A 667 -55.27 2.41 3.58
CA LYS A 667 -56.00 1.79 2.47
C LYS A 667 -55.66 0.29 2.40
N PHE A 668 -56.66 -0.51 2.05
CA PHE A 668 -56.49 -1.94 1.73
C PHE A 668 -55.96 -2.09 0.31
N ILE A 669 -54.69 -1.76 0.11
CA ILE A 669 -54.02 -1.96 -1.17
C ILE A 669 -53.71 -3.46 -1.31
N GLU A 670 -54.04 -4.03 -2.47
CA GLU A 670 -53.76 -5.44 -2.80
C GLU A 670 -52.42 -5.60 -3.52
N ASN A 671 -51.89 -6.83 -3.55
CA ASN A 671 -50.66 -7.19 -4.26
C ASN A 671 -49.45 -6.41 -3.71
N THR A 672 -49.39 -6.28 -2.39
CA THR A 672 -48.37 -5.52 -1.67
C THR A 672 -47.05 -6.29 -1.61
N ALA A 673 -45.94 -5.58 -1.39
CA ALA A 673 -44.64 -6.20 -1.23
C ALA A 673 -44.60 -7.08 0.03
N ALA A 674 -45.36 -6.71 1.07
CA ALA A 674 -45.43 -7.42 2.34
C ALA A 674 -46.10 -8.80 2.22
N GLU A 675 -47.22 -8.91 1.48
CA GLU A 675 -47.91 -10.18 1.23
C GLU A 675 -47.00 -11.17 0.50
N LYS A 676 -46.22 -10.67 -0.47
CA LYS A 676 -45.25 -11.46 -1.23
C LYS A 676 -44.11 -11.95 -0.36
N LEU A 677 -43.52 -11.04 0.42
CA LEU A 677 -42.48 -11.38 1.38
C LEU A 677 -42.97 -12.43 2.38
N GLN A 678 -44.19 -12.29 2.91
CA GLN A 678 -44.80 -13.26 3.80
C GLN A 678 -44.89 -14.65 3.14
N SER A 679 -45.34 -14.72 1.88
CA SER A 679 -45.42 -15.98 1.13
C SER A 679 -44.04 -16.66 1.00
N ILE A 680 -43.00 -15.88 0.66
CA ILE A 680 -41.62 -16.37 0.57
C ILE A 680 -41.12 -16.90 1.92
N ILE A 681 -41.28 -16.13 3.00
CA ILE A 681 -40.83 -16.52 4.34
C ILE A 681 -41.52 -17.81 4.79
N ASN A 682 -42.83 -17.92 4.58
CA ASN A 682 -43.59 -19.11 4.94
C ASN A 682 -43.07 -20.35 4.21
N SER A 683 -42.89 -20.27 2.89
CA SER A 683 -42.38 -21.38 2.10
C SER A 683 -40.94 -21.77 2.48
N ALA A 684 -40.08 -20.79 2.76
CA ALA A 684 -38.72 -21.03 3.19
C ALA A 684 -38.64 -21.71 4.57
N LEU A 685 -39.47 -21.28 5.52
CA LEU A 685 -39.52 -21.87 6.87
C LEU A 685 -40.18 -23.26 6.88
N GLU A 686 -41.22 -23.47 6.07
CA GLU A 686 -41.84 -24.80 5.88
C GLU A 686 -40.81 -25.80 5.37
N PHE A 687 -40.07 -25.46 4.30
CA PHE A 687 -39.01 -26.30 3.78
C PHE A 687 -37.89 -26.56 4.80
N ARG A 688 -37.53 -25.56 5.62
CA ARG A 688 -36.57 -25.75 6.70
C ARG A 688 -37.02 -26.81 7.70
N GLU A 689 -38.31 -26.84 8.07
CA GLU A 689 -38.85 -27.87 8.96
C GLU A 689 -38.85 -29.26 8.31
N GLU A 690 -39.11 -29.35 7.00
CA GLU A 690 -39.00 -30.61 6.25
C GLU A 690 -37.56 -31.17 6.33
N GLN A 691 -36.56 -30.33 6.08
CA GLN A 691 -35.14 -30.73 6.16
C GLN A 691 -34.74 -31.11 7.59
N ARG A 692 -35.25 -30.41 8.62
CA ARG A 692 -35.04 -30.78 10.03
C ARG A 692 -35.67 -32.13 10.37
N ALA A 693 -36.85 -32.43 9.82
CA ALA A 693 -37.50 -33.72 10.02
C ALA A 693 -36.68 -34.88 9.42
N ILE A 694 -36.03 -34.67 8.28
CA ILE A 694 -35.12 -35.68 7.68
C ILE A 694 -34.00 -36.04 8.66
N LEU A 695 -33.34 -35.04 9.28
CA LEU A 695 -32.29 -35.28 10.28
C LEU A 695 -32.81 -36.00 11.51
N LYS A 696 -33.96 -35.56 12.04
CA LYS A 696 -34.54 -36.15 13.25
C LYS A 696 -34.94 -37.62 13.05
N ASN A 697 -35.40 -37.97 11.85
CA ASN A 697 -35.94 -39.28 11.54
C ASN A 697 -34.89 -40.26 10.98
N ASN A 698 -33.67 -39.81 10.64
CA ASN A 698 -32.61 -40.67 10.13
C ASN A 698 -31.29 -40.43 10.88
N PRO A 699 -30.95 -41.29 11.87
CA PRO A 699 -29.73 -41.15 12.66
C PRO A 699 -28.44 -41.41 11.88
N GLU A 700 -28.50 -41.97 10.66
CA GLU A 700 -27.34 -42.15 9.78
C GLU A 700 -27.00 -40.88 8.99
N LYS A 701 -27.88 -39.86 9.02
CA LYS A 701 -27.66 -38.58 8.34
C LYS A 701 -27.09 -37.54 9.29
N SER A 702 -26.03 -36.89 8.85
CA SER A 702 -25.47 -35.69 9.46
C SER A 702 -26.15 -34.43 8.90
N VAL A 703 -25.93 -33.29 9.55
CA VAL A 703 -26.38 -31.97 9.02
C VAL A 703 -25.82 -31.70 7.62
N GLY A 704 -24.64 -32.26 7.31
CA GLY A 704 -24.02 -32.19 5.99
C GLY A 704 -24.83 -32.85 4.87
N ASP A 705 -25.76 -33.77 5.19
CA ASP A 705 -26.53 -34.55 4.23
C ASP A 705 -27.89 -33.94 3.86
N VAL A 706 -28.23 -32.80 4.44
CA VAL A 706 -29.49 -32.08 4.20
C VAL A 706 -29.25 -30.65 3.76
N ILE A 707 -30.25 -30.05 3.13
CA ILE A 707 -30.22 -28.63 2.79
C ILE A 707 -30.56 -27.84 4.05
N THR A 708 -29.70 -26.88 4.42
CA THR A 708 -30.07 -25.92 5.47
C THR A 708 -30.42 -24.58 4.85
N LEU A 709 -31.46 -23.95 5.38
CA LEU A 709 -31.92 -22.63 4.95
C LEU A 709 -32.10 -21.73 6.17
N ASN A 710 -31.57 -20.51 6.09
CA ASN A 710 -31.81 -19.45 7.07
C ASN A 710 -32.20 -18.14 6.38
N VAL A 711 -33.21 -17.44 6.92
CA VAL A 711 -33.50 -16.06 6.56
C VAL A 711 -32.54 -15.16 7.33
N THR A 712 -31.61 -14.52 6.63
CA THR A 712 -30.50 -13.78 7.28
C THR A 712 -30.73 -12.28 7.30
N LYS A 713 -31.41 -11.72 6.29
CA LYS A 713 -31.62 -10.28 6.17
C LYS A 713 -32.93 -9.96 5.47
N ILE A 714 -33.63 -8.95 5.97
CA ILE A 714 -34.86 -8.40 5.36
C ILE A 714 -34.71 -6.88 5.31
N GLN A 715 -35.03 -6.26 4.18
CA GLN A 715 -34.98 -4.81 3.97
C GLN A 715 -36.18 -4.31 3.17
N GLY A 716 -36.71 -3.14 3.53
CA GLY A 716 -37.76 -2.47 2.77
C GLY A 716 -38.58 -1.51 3.63
N GLY A 717 -39.23 -0.56 2.95
CA GLY A 717 -40.04 0.49 3.56
C GLY A 717 -39.32 1.83 3.75
N VAL A 718 -40.11 2.91 3.74
CA VAL A 718 -39.62 4.30 3.76
C VAL A 718 -40.21 5.08 4.93
N GLN A 719 -41.51 4.95 5.18
CA GLN A 719 -42.21 5.68 6.23
C GLN A 719 -43.37 4.85 6.79
N ILE A 720 -43.67 5.03 8.08
CA ILE A 720 -44.68 4.24 8.81
C ILE A 720 -46.09 4.26 8.18
N ASN A 721 -46.47 5.33 7.48
CA ASN A 721 -47.77 5.49 6.85
C ASN A 721 -47.78 5.20 5.33
N VAL A 722 -46.71 4.62 4.79
CA VAL A 722 -46.56 4.31 3.37
C VAL A 722 -46.26 2.83 3.18
N LEU A 723 -47.07 2.14 2.39
CA LEU A 723 -46.81 0.76 1.99
C LEU A 723 -45.57 0.73 1.08
N PRO A 724 -44.60 -0.17 1.35
CA PRO A 724 -43.39 -0.26 0.55
C PRO A 724 -43.68 -0.73 -0.88
N GLU A 725 -42.98 -0.14 -1.85
CA GLU A 725 -42.96 -0.62 -3.24
C GLU A 725 -42.19 -1.93 -3.37
N GLU A 726 -41.23 -2.18 -2.48
CA GLU A 726 -40.32 -3.31 -2.53
C GLU A 726 -39.98 -3.81 -1.11
N PHE A 727 -39.91 -5.12 -0.97
CA PHE A 727 -39.16 -5.79 0.09
C PHE A 727 -38.11 -6.72 -0.51
N VAL A 728 -36.96 -6.78 0.13
CA VAL A 728 -35.86 -7.69 -0.22
C VAL A 728 -35.63 -8.63 0.96
N VAL A 729 -35.54 -9.93 0.69
CA VAL A 729 -35.11 -10.95 1.65
C VAL A 729 -33.90 -11.69 1.12
N GLU A 730 -32.89 -11.89 1.96
CA GLU A 730 -31.70 -12.67 1.66
C GLU A 730 -31.73 -13.97 2.48
N LEU A 731 -31.48 -15.08 1.79
CA LEU A 731 -31.49 -16.44 2.32
C LEU A 731 -30.08 -17.04 2.21
N ASP A 732 -29.57 -17.60 3.31
CA ASP A 732 -28.40 -18.50 3.27
C ASP A 732 -28.91 -19.94 3.12
N ILE A 733 -28.72 -20.50 1.93
CA ILE A 733 -29.05 -21.88 1.59
C ILE A 733 -27.73 -22.64 1.41
N ARG A 734 -27.55 -23.77 2.11
CA ARG A 734 -26.40 -24.67 1.96
C ARG A 734 -26.87 -25.99 1.39
N VAL A 735 -26.41 -26.34 0.20
CA VAL A 735 -26.89 -27.48 -0.58
C VAL A 735 -25.84 -28.59 -0.61
N PRO A 736 -26.13 -29.83 -0.16
CA PRO A 736 -25.17 -30.91 -0.22
C PRO A 736 -24.87 -31.32 -1.67
N PRO A 737 -23.66 -31.81 -1.97
CA PRO A 737 -23.27 -32.22 -3.33
C PRO A 737 -24.07 -33.42 -3.85
N THR A 738 -24.76 -34.12 -2.96
CA THR A 738 -25.67 -35.24 -3.25
C THR A 738 -27.08 -34.80 -3.65
N ALA A 739 -27.43 -33.53 -3.47
CA ALA A 739 -28.74 -33.02 -3.87
C ALA A 739 -28.86 -32.82 -5.38
N ASN A 740 -30.10 -32.86 -5.88
CA ASN A 740 -30.40 -32.47 -7.25
C ASN A 740 -30.53 -30.94 -7.34
N PHE A 741 -29.51 -30.28 -7.87
CA PHE A 741 -29.47 -28.81 -7.96
C PHE A 741 -30.62 -28.23 -8.78
N ASP A 742 -31.05 -28.92 -9.85
CA ASP A 742 -32.16 -28.48 -10.69
C ASP A 742 -33.49 -28.46 -9.92
N GLU A 743 -33.70 -29.44 -9.02
CA GLU A 743 -34.89 -29.49 -8.16
C GLU A 743 -34.89 -28.37 -7.10
N VAL A 744 -33.71 -28.06 -6.54
CA VAL A 744 -33.57 -26.96 -5.57
C VAL A 744 -33.83 -25.61 -6.24
N GLU A 745 -33.31 -25.41 -7.45
CA GLU A 745 -33.56 -24.19 -8.22
C GLU A 745 -35.04 -24.07 -8.63
N ALA A 746 -35.65 -25.16 -9.10
CA ALA A 746 -37.07 -25.21 -9.41
C ALA A 746 -37.95 -24.92 -8.18
N MET A 747 -37.55 -25.38 -6.99
CA MET A 747 -38.23 -25.09 -5.73
C MET A 747 -38.20 -23.59 -5.40
N ILE A 748 -37.03 -22.94 -5.47
CA ILE A 748 -36.89 -21.49 -5.22
C ILE A 748 -37.70 -20.68 -6.25
N ALA A 749 -37.65 -21.07 -7.52
CA ALA A 749 -38.46 -20.47 -8.58
C ALA A 749 -39.97 -20.65 -8.31
N GLY A 750 -40.37 -21.83 -7.82
CA GLY A 750 -41.73 -22.14 -7.42
C GLY A 750 -42.22 -21.26 -6.25
N TRP A 751 -41.37 -20.97 -5.27
CA TRP A 751 -41.69 -20.02 -4.20
C TRP A 751 -41.93 -18.61 -4.75
N CYS A 752 -41.09 -18.14 -5.68
CA CYS A 752 -41.27 -16.85 -6.34
C CYS A 752 -42.58 -16.79 -7.12
N GLN A 753 -42.90 -17.85 -7.88
CA GLN A 753 -44.15 -17.94 -8.65
C GLN A 753 -45.39 -17.95 -7.73
N LYS A 754 -45.33 -18.71 -6.62
CA LYS A 754 -46.39 -18.78 -5.60
C LYS A 754 -46.61 -17.43 -4.91
N ALA A 755 -45.55 -16.65 -4.68
CA ALA A 755 -45.66 -15.32 -4.08
C ALA A 755 -46.37 -14.31 -4.98
N GLY A 756 -46.34 -14.50 -6.30
CA GLY A 756 -47.13 -13.73 -7.27
C GLY A 756 -46.27 -12.96 -8.29
N PRO A 757 -46.90 -12.10 -9.12
CA PRO A 757 -46.19 -11.40 -10.19
C PRO A 757 -45.16 -10.40 -9.63
N ARG A 758 -44.08 -10.13 -10.37
CA ARG A 758 -42.99 -9.22 -9.96
C ARG A 758 -42.27 -9.65 -8.67
N VAL A 759 -42.15 -10.96 -8.47
CA VAL A 759 -41.21 -11.55 -7.50
C VAL A 759 -40.11 -12.23 -8.30
N ARG A 760 -38.86 -11.88 -8.01
CA ARG A 760 -37.68 -12.46 -8.67
C ARG A 760 -36.63 -12.81 -7.65
N HIS A 761 -35.79 -13.77 -7.97
CA HIS A 761 -34.60 -14.09 -7.19
C HIS A 761 -33.34 -13.85 -8.01
N GLU A 762 -32.26 -13.54 -7.30
CA GLU A 762 -30.91 -13.43 -7.82
C GLU A 762 -29.96 -14.13 -6.85
N TYR A 763 -28.96 -14.84 -7.36
CA TYR A 763 -27.94 -15.45 -6.52
C TYR A 763 -26.81 -14.45 -6.29
N ILE A 764 -26.47 -14.21 -5.03
CA ILE A 764 -25.28 -13.45 -4.62
C ILE A 764 -24.05 -14.35 -4.75
N VAL A 765 -24.16 -15.60 -4.30
CA VAL A 765 -23.18 -16.68 -4.46
C VAL A 765 -23.95 -17.95 -4.80
N LYS A 766 -23.48 -18.70 -5.81
CA LYS A 766 -24.01 -20.02 -6.17
C LYS A 766 -22.86 -20.91 -6.61
N THR A 767 -22.54 -21.93 -5.82
CA THR A 767 -21.55 -22.95 -6.20
C THR A 767 -22.24 -24.27 -6.53
N GLU A 768 -21.68 -25.05 -7.45
CA GLU A 768 -22.31 -26.29 -7.93
C GLU A 768 -21.29 -27.44 -7.97
N VAL A 769 -20.45 -27.53 -6.94
CA VAL A 769 -19.43 -28.57 -6.83
C VAL A 769 -20.08 -29.88 -6.38
N LYS A 770 -20.05 -30.89 -7.24
CA LYS A 770 -20.50 -32.26 -6.96
C LYS A 770 -19.38 -33.23 -6.62
N ASN A 771 -18.13 -32.85 -6.88
CA ASN A 771 -16.98 -33.72 -6.71
C ASN A 771 -16.73 -34.01 -5.23
N MET A 772 -16.62 -35.30 -4.90
CA MET A 772 -16.34 -35.79 -3.55
C MET A 772 -15.05 -36.59 -3.56
N THR A 773 -14.24 -36.47 -2.51
CA THR A 773 -13.03 -37.27 -2.40
C THR A 773 -13.39 -38.72 -2.05
N PRO A 774 -12.85 -39.74 -2.76
CA PRO A 774 -13.09 -41.13 -2.43
C PRO A 774 -12.66 -41.45 -0.99
N THR A 775 -13.51 -42.16 -0.24
CA THR A 775 -13.21 -42.64 1.12
C THR A 775 -13.31 -44.15 1.26
N THR A 776 -12.94 -44.85 0.19
CA THR A 776 -12.95 -46.30 0.08
C THR A 776 -11.50 -46.84 0.11
N MET A 777 -11.32 -48.07 0.57
CA MET A 777 -9.99 -48.62 0.85
C MET A 777 -9.16 -48.95 -0.41
N ASP A 778 -9.77 -48.90 -1.59
CA ASP A 778 -9.10 -48.99 -2.89
C ASP A 778 -8.39 -47.70 -3.29
N ASP A 779 -8.74 -46.55 -2.70
CA ASP A 779 -7.97 -45.32 -2.83
C ASP A 779 -6.76 -45.34 -1.89
N ALA A 780 -5.56 -45.31 -2.48
CA ALA A 780 -4.31 -45.48 -1.72
C ALA A 780 -4.06 -44.35 -0.69
N PHE A 781 -4.49 -43.12 -0.99
CA PHE A 781 -4.37 -42.01 -0.04
C PHE A 781 -5.37 -42.14 1.10
N TRP A 782 -6.63 -42.49 0.81
CA TRP A 782 -7.61 -42.77 1.86
C TRP A 782 -7.16 -43.93 2.75
N ALA A 783 -6.68 -45.04 2.17
CA ALA A 783 -6.18 -46.18 2.93
C ALA A 783 -5.02 -45.79 3.87
N ALA A 784 -4.12 -44.89 3.41
CA ALA A 784 -3.05 -44.35 4.26
C ALA A 784 -3.57 -43.40 5.34
N PHE A 785 -4.56 -42.56 5.04
CA PHE A 785 -5.23 -41.70 6.00
C PHE A 785 -5.92 -42.50 7.11
N ASP A 786 -6.80 -43.45 6.74
CA ASP A 786 -7.52 -44.35 7.64
C ASP A 786 -6.55 -45.13 8.55
N LYS A 787 -5.51 -45.73 7.95
CA LYS A 787 -4.48 -46.46 8.70
C LYS A 787 -3.74 -45.57 9.70
N SER A 788 -3.51 -44.30 9.36
CA SER A 788 -2.85 -43.35 10.25
C SER A 788 -3.71 -43.05 11.48
N LEU A 789 -4.99 -42.75 11.29
CA LEU A 789 -5.91 -42.49 12.40
C LEU A 789 -6.08 -43.73 13.29
N LYS A 790 -6.24 -44.92 12.71
CA LYS A 790 -6.33 -46.17 13.48
C LYS A 790 -5.06 -46.46 14.28
N LYS A 791 -3.88 -46.19 13.71
CA LYS A 791 -2.59 -46.35 14.42
C LYS A 791 -2.50 -45.41 15.62
N GLU A 792 -3.04 -44.20 15.51
CA GLU A 792 -3.10 -43.21 16.57
C GLU A 792 -4.26 -43.43 17.56
N GLY A 793 -5.04 -44.50 17.39
CA GLY A 793 -6.20 -44.80 18.24
C GLY A 793 -7.33 -43.79 18.10
N CYS A 794 -7.40 -43.07 16.98
CA CYS A 794 -8.43 -42.08 16.70
C CYS A 794 -9.69 -42.78 16.16
N ASN A 795 -10.80 -42.65 16.88
CA ASN A 795 -12.13 -42.99 16.35
C ASN A 795 -12.63 -41.80 15.53
N PHE A 796 -13.22 -42.04 14.36
CA PHE A 796 -13.65 -40.96 13.49
C PHE A 796 -14.89 -41.30 12.67
N ASP A 797 -15.67 -40.27 12.38
CA ASP A 797 -16.81 -40.30 11.48
C ASP A 797 -16.50 -39.53 10.19
N LYS A 798 -17.14 -39.96 9.09
CA LYS A 798 -17.03 -39.30 7.79
C LYS A 798 -18.27 -38.46 7.55
N GLU A 799 -18.09 -37.18 7.26
CA GLU A 799 -19.20 -36.25 7.10
C GLU A 799 -19.00 -35.36 5.87
N ILE A 800 -20.10 -34.79 5.37
CA ILE A 800 -20.06 -33.66 4.45
C ILE A 800 -19.93 -32.39 5.30
N PHE A 801 -18.91 -31.58 5.04
CA PHE A 801 -18.64 -30.37 5.81
C PHE A 801 -19.84 -29.42 5.73
N THR A 802 -20.27 -28.90 6.88
CA THR A 802 -21.50 -28.11 6.96
C THR A 802 -21.34 -26.71 6.39
N GLY A 803 -20.13 -26.14 6.46
CA GLY A 803 -19.78 -24.89 5.80
C GLY A 803 -19.29 -25.12 4.37
N ALA A 804 -18.36 -24.28 3.94
CA ALA A 804 -17.50 -24.49 2.79
C ALA A 804 -16.05 -24.28 3.25
N THR A 805 -15.10 -24.93 2.59
CA THR A 805 -13.65 -24.73 2.75
C THR A 805 -13.02 -24.58 1.37
N ASP A 806 -11.76 -24.19 1.28
CA ASP A 806 -11.07 -24.08 -0.02
C ASP A 806 -10.92 -25.41 -0.76
N SER A 807 -11.16 -26.54 -0.09
CA SER A 807 -11.25 -27.86 -0.71
C SER A 807 -12.25 -27.95 -1.86
N ARG A 808 -13.32 -27.14 -1.92
CA ARG A 808 -14.27 -27.17 -3.05
C ARG A 808 -13.59 -26.89 -4.38
N PHE A 809 -12.70 -25.90 -4.42
CA PHE A 809 -12.00 -25.52 -5.65
C PHE A 809 -11.04 -26.63 -6.08
N LEU A 810 -10.38 -27.26 -5.11
CA LEU A 810 -9.45 -28.36 -5.34
C LEU A 810 -10.17 -29.62 -5.84
N ARG A 811 -11.32 -29.97 -5.23
CA ARG A 811 -12.15 -31.11 -5.66
C ARG A 811 -12.78 -30.87 -7.01
N GLU A 812 -13.19 -29.64 -7.33
CA GLU A 812 -13.71 -29.27 -8.65
C GLU A 812 -12.69 -29.52 -9.77
N LEU A 813 -11.40 -29.27 -9.50
CA LEU A 813 -10.29 -29.60 -10.41
C LEU A 813 -9.93 -31.10 -10.44
N GLY A 814 -10.58 -31.93 -9.61
CA GLY A 814 -10.37 -33.37 -9.54
C GLY A 814 -9.30 -33.81 -8.54
N TYR A 815 -8.76 -32.91 -7.71
CA TYR A 815 -7.83 -33.28 -6.64
C TYR A 815 -8.56 -33.92 -5.46
N ARG A 816 -7.90 -34.91 -4.84
CA ARG A 816 -8.36 -35.50 -3.58
C ARG A 816 -8.05 -34.53 -2.45
N SER A 817 -9.07 -34.09 -1.72
CA SER A 817 -8.93 -33.20 -0.57
C SER A 817 -9.74 -33.69 0.62
N ILE A 818 -9.10 -33.89 1.77
CA ILE A 818 -9.73 -34.30 3.02
C ILE A 818 -9.57 -33.20 4.05
N GLY A 819 -10.70 -32.73 4.59
CA GLY A 819 -10.76 -31.82 5.72
C GLY A 819 -10.63 -32.58 7.04
N PHE A 820 -9.67 -32.22 7.88
CA PHE A 820 -9.45 -32.87 9.16
C PHE A 820 -8.69 -31.98 10.15
N SER A 821 -9.32 -31.71 11.29
CA SER A 821 -8.71 -31.02 12.44
C SER A 821 -8.71 -31.94 13.67
N PRO A 822 -7.56 -32.24 14.28
CA PRO A 822 -7.47 -33.16 15.42
C PRO A 822 -7.88 -32.47 16.74
N MET A 823 -9.16 -32.14 16.88
CA MET A 823 -9.74 -31.42 18.02
C MET A 823 -10.97 -32.17 18.57
N ILE A 824 -10.76 -33.04 19.56
CA ILE A 824 -11.84 -33.77 20.26
C ILE A 824 -12.08 -33.22 21.67
N ASN A 825 -13.22 -33.56 22.26
CA ASN A 825 -13.68 -33.08 23.57
C ASN A 825 -13.58 -31.54 23.69
N THR A 826 -13.85 -30.85 22.60
CA THR A 826 -13.69 -29.40 22.45
C THR A 826 -14.98 -28.84 21.86
N PRO A 827 -15.62 -27.84 22.51
CA PRO A 827 -16.81 -27.20 21.95
C PRO A 827 -16.47 -26.51 20.63
N SER A 828 -17.39 -26.57 19.68
CA SER A 828 -17.25 -25.90 18.39
C SER A 828 -17.50 -24.41 18.56
N LEU A 829 -16.44 -23.61 18.67
CA LEU A 829 -16.47 -22.17 18.93
C LEU A 829 -15.84 -21.34 17.80
N LEU A 830 -15.56 -21.95 16.64
CA LEU A 830 -15.19 -21.19 15.46
C LEU A 830 -16.27 -20.13 15.18
N HIS A 831 -15.82 -18.94 14.80
CA HIS A 831 -16.63 -17.73 14.57
C HIS A 831 -17.36 -17.18 15.80
N ASP A 832 -17.41 -17.88 16.94
CA ASP A 832 -18.02 -17.40 18.17
C ASP A 832 -17.02 -16.60 19.04
N HIS A 833 -17.53 -15.98 20.09
CA HIS A 833 -16.74 -15.34 21.14
C HIS A 833 -16.02 -16.38 22.00
N ASN A 834 -14.88 -15.98 22.55
CA ASN A 834 -14.10 -16.83 23.47
C ASN A 834 -13.61 -18.13 22.84
N GLU A 835 -13.42 -18.14 21.52
CA GLU A 835 -12.76 -19.24 20.81
C GLU A 835 -11.45 -19.60 21.52
N TYR A 836 -11.28 -20.90 21.80
CA TYR A 836 -10.11 -21.41 22.48
C TYR A 836 -9.77 -22.83 22.02
N LEU A 837 -8.51 -23.21 22.23
CA LEU A 837 -8.05 -24.58 22.10
C LEU A 837 -7.14 -24.93 23.29
N ASN A 838 -7.38 -26.08 23.93
CA ASN A 838 -6.55 -26.53 25.04
C ASN A 838 -5.17 -26.98 24.52
N GLU A 839 -4.11 -26.59 25.22
CA GLU A 839 -2.73 -26.91 24.82
C GLU A 839 -2.46 -28.40 24.65
N LYS A 840 -3.12 -29.27 25.44
CA LYS A 840 -2.97 -30.72 25.34
C LYS A 840 -3.63 -31.26 24.06
N VAL A 841 -4.77 -30.70 23.69
CA VAL A 841 -5.47 -31.05 22.44
C VAL A 841 -4.63 -30.59 21.26
N PHE A 842 -4.11 -29.36 21.31
CA PHE A 842 -3.19 -28.84 20.30
C PHE A 842 -1.96 -29.76 20.11
N LEU A 843 -1.29 -30.15 21.21
CA LEU A 843 -0.11 -31.02 21.17
C LEU A 843 -0.45 -32.43 20.69
N ARG A 844 -1.59 -33.00 21.08
CA ARG A 844 -2.04 -34.30 20.57
C ARG A 844 -2.28 -34.25 19.06
N GLY A 845 -2.80 -33.15 18.55
CA GLY A 845 -2.98 -32.95 17.12
C GLY A 845 -1.67 -32.92 16.34
N VAL A 846 -0.61 -32.33 16.91
CA VAL A 846 0.75 -32.42 16.34
C VAL A 846 1.16 -33.88 16.15
N GLU A 847 1.02 -34.72 17.19
CA GLU A 847 1.40 -36.14 17.15
C GLU A 847 0.64 -36.90 16.07
N ILE A 848 -0.66 -36.64 15.92
CA ILE A 848 -1.50 -37.26 14.90
C ILE A 848 -1.02 -36.86 13.50
N TYR A 849 -0.71 -35.58 13.28
CA TYR A 849 -0.18 -35.13 11.99
C TYR A 849 1.23 -35.67 11.70
N GLU A 850 2.06 -35.93 12.71
CA GLU A 850 3.35 -36.61 12.48
C GLU A 850 3.15 -37.97 11.80
N THR A 851 2.19 -38.76 12.27
CA THR A 851 1.85 -40.06 11.66
C THR A 851 1.15 -39.91 10.30
N LEU A 852 0.18 -38.98 10.17
CA LEU A 852 -0.53 -38.75 8.90
C LEU A 852 0.42 -38.30 7.79
N ILE A 853 1.25 -37.29 8.04
CA ILE A 853 2.19 -36.75 7.05
C ILE A 853 3.17 -37.82 6.61
N ASP A 854 3.70 -38.62 7.57
CA ASP A 854 4.66 -39.68 7.23
C ASP A 854 4.05 -40.78 6.36
N ASN A 855 2.80 -41.17 6.61
CA ASN A 855 2.14 -42.20 5.81
C ASN A 855 1.67 -41.66 4.45
N LEU A 856 1.03 -40.49 4.40
CA LEU A 856 0.50 -39.89 3.17
C LEU A 856 1.63 -39.52 2.19
N ALA A 857 2.72 -38.93 2.67
CA ALA A 857 3.84 -38.57 1.80
C ALA A 857 4.66 -39.78 1.31
N ASN A 858 4.37 -40.99 1.81
CA ASN A 858 5.04 -42.24 1.42
C ASN A 858 4.12 -43.27 0.73
N VAL A 859 2.88 -42.87 0.37
CA VAL A 859 1.95 -43.71 -0.40
C VAL A 859 2.60 -44.17 -1.71
N GLU A 860 2.64 -45.49 -1.89
CA GLU A 860 2.98 -46.14 -3.16
C GLU A 860 1.70 -46.17 -3.99
N GLU A 861 1.67 -45.42 -5.10
CA GLU A 861 0.57 -45.46 -6.09
C GLU A 861 0.86 -46.51 -7.16
#